data_AF-A0A6J2R2B3-F1
#
_entry.id   AF-A0A6J2R2B3-F1
#
_cell.length_a   1.000
_cell.length_b   1.000
_cell.length_c   1.000
_cell.angle_alpha   90.00
_cell.angle_beta   90.00
_cell.angle_gamma   90.00
#
_symmetry.space_group_name_H-M   'P 1'
#
loop_
_entity.id
_entity.type
_entity.pdbx_description
1 polymer ?
#
loop_
_entity_poly.entity_id
_entity_poly.type
_entity_poly.pdbx_seq_one_letter_code
_entity_poly.pdbx_strand_id
1 'polypeptide(L)'
;MASPDVIEPMVQSSTAQDLDRRRFSYDLHGLSPDEIDGLMSSSEGRPFLVVHRLPEIKEEGIPFLMPGIPITCRVDNTEKYTTRSKVHIGTLYTVRLTHGHFHWTVKRKYKHFQELHRDLYKHKMMLHLLPLARFAKDRQQLRAMSEEMPSLHGTERTRRTSSKMKYLEEYLNGLLENSFCRNDHSMVEFLSVGTLSFITDLGPKGLEGPIFKRSGGHRIQGLNCIGHHQFCFRWSRRWLVVKDSFLMYMNRDYGKINFVLLFDPEFKVKVGRAYTDTKYGVCIENFTRSLVIKCSSYRQAHWWSHEINRLSDTSDFLKVQRFEGFAPPRENTLTKWFVNGSGFLADLADALEQAKEEIFITDWWLSPEVFLKRPATDNFWRLDEILKRKAEQGVKVCVLLYKEVEMALGINSEHSKRTLMNMHPNIKVMRHPDHVSSVVFLWAHHEKMVAIDQTVAFVGGIDLAFGRWDDNQYRLTDLGLREKVNSVTEDGPDGDTGDNGVADGLKPSQPVDCKENPDDLTGNTKLWLGKDYSNFIRKDWVQLDRPFEDNIDRTQVPRMPWRDLSAAVHGRAARDVARHFIQRWNFTKIFKNKYKDEFYPYLLPKSHCTADSLSFTVPGCKNATVQVLRSADRWSTGTCENSILKAYIHTIENSEHYIYIENQFFISCADGKLVHNGIGDAIVNRILRAHREQKKYRVFVVVPLLPGFEGDISAGGAVAIQAILHFTYSERPVDGVHHILRPENTFPAVPVACHRAHLCSQQDPHC
;
A
#
# COMPACT_ATOMS: atom_id res chain seq x y z
N MET A 1 -20.10 5.25 -67.55
CA MET A 1 -21.08 6.30 -67.21
C MET A 1 -22.04 5.68 -66.22
N ALA A 2 -22.23 6.10 -64.98
CA ALA A 2 -21.67 7.18 -64.16
C ALA A 2 -21.74 6.68 -62.68
N SER A 3 -20.88 7.21 -61.81
CA SER A 3 -20.88 6.98 -60.36
C SER A 3 -22.20 7.41 -59.69
N PRO A 4 -22.45 6.94 -58.46
CA PRO A 4 -22.66 7.91 -57.38
C PRO A 4 -22.00 7.54 -56.04
N ASP A 5 -21.31 8.54 -55.51
CA ASP A 5 -21.22 9.01 -54.11
C ASP A 5 -20.74 8.08 -52.99
N VAL A 6 -19.44 8.17 -52.77
CA VAL A 6 -18.76 7.86 -51.49
C VAL A 6 -18.94 9.05 -50.56
N ILE A 7 -19.62 8.85 -49.43
CA ILE A 7 -19.55 9.74 -48.27
C ILE A 7 -18.50 9.15 -47.31
N GLU A 8 -17.28 9.67 -47.35
CA GLU A 8 -16.29 9.43 -46.30
C GLU A 8 -16.64 10.25 -45.06
N PRO A 9 -16.72 9.67 -43.85
CA PRO A 9 -16.72 10.46 -42.64
C PRO A 9 -15.29 10.99 -42.42
N MET A 10 -15.10 12.30 -42.59
CA MET A 10 -13.93 13.03 -42.09
C MET A 10 -13.80 12.80 -40.58
N VAL A 11 -12.95 11.85 -40.18
CA VAL A 11 -12.36 11.85 -38.85
C VAL A 11 -11.36 13.00 -38.84
N GLN A 12 -11.81 14.17 -38.39
CA GLN A 12 -10.88 15.22 -37.95
C GLN A 12 -10.06 14.64 -36.80
N SER A 13 -8.87 14.13 -37.11
CA SER A 13 -7.87 13.86 -36.07
C SER A 13 -7.47 15.22 -35.50
N SER A 14 -8.03 15.57 -34.35
CA SER A 14 -7.57 16.71 -33.55
C SER A 14 -6.18 16.37 -33.02
N THR A 15 -5.16 16.64 -33.83
CA THR A 15 -3.73 16.64 -33.46
C THR A 15 -3.40 17.63 -32.34
N ALA A 16 -4.40 18.34 -31.80
CA ALA A 16 -4.30 19.28 -30.68
C ALA A 16 -4.68 18.69 -29.30
N GLN A 17 -5.15 17.42 -29.19
CA GLN A 17 -5.53 16.83 -27.89
C GLN A 17 -4.43 15.97 -27.22
N ASP A 18 -3.33 15.66 -27.92
CA ASP A 18 -2.29 14.77 -27.40
C ASP A 18 -1.13 15.49 -26.67
N LEU A 19 -1.09 16.82 -26.67
CA LEU A 19 0.04 17.59 -26.14
C LEU A 19 -0.08 17.99 -24.65
N ASP A 20 -1.24 17.80 -24.02
CA ASP A 20 -1.50 18.27 -22.65
C ASP A 20 -1.61 17.14 -21.60
N ARG A 21 -1.35 15.88 -21.97
CA ARG A 21 -1.54 14.70 -21.11
C ARG A 21 -0.25 13.95 -20.83
N ARG A 22 0.53 14.47 -19.87
CA ARG A 22 1.40 13.78 -18.87
C ARG A 22 2.57 14.71 -18.53
N ARG A 23 2.39 15.59 -17.54
CA ARG A 23 3.49 16.44 -17.02
C ARG A 23 4.68 15.60 -16.52
N PHE A 24 4.40 14.39 -16.04
CA PHE A 24 5.41 13.40 -15.66
C PHE A 24 5.16 12.09 -16.42
N SER A 25 6.11 11.71 -17.28
CA SER A 25 6.12 10.43 -17.99
C SER A 25 7.12 9.43 -17.39
N TYR A 26 8.06 9.91 -16.57
CA TYR A 26 9.13 9.14 -15.94
C TYR A 26 9.46 9.73 -14.54
N ASP A 27 10.05 8.92 -13.66
CA ASP A 27 10.61 9.43 -12.39
C ASP A 27 11.78 10.38 -12.74
N LEU A 28 11.75 11.62 -12.25
CA LEU A 28 12.70 12.68 -12.64
C LEU A 28 13.98 12.73 -11.79
N HIS A 29 14.18 11.81 -10.85
CA HIS A 29 15.30 11.85 -9.91
C HIS A 29 16.30 10.72 -10.11
N GLY A 30 17.47 11.05 -10.64
CA GLY A 30 18.68 10.23 -10.53
C GLY A 30 19.16 10.14 -9.07
N LEU A 31 19.96 9.11 -8.75
CA LEU A 31 20.52 8.94 -7.40
C LEU A 31 21.43 10.13 -7.06
N SER A 32 21.21 10.74 -5.90
CA SER A 32 22.10 11.79 -5.38
C SER A 32 23.47 11.21 -5.01
N PRO A 33 24.55 12.03 -5.00
CA PRO A 33 25.88 11.58 -4.58
C PRO A 33 25.87 10.93 -3.19
N ASP A 34 25.11 11.46 -2.25
CA ASP A 34 24.99 10.93 -0.88
C ASP A 34 24.25 9.58 -0.85
N GLU A 35 23.21 9.41 -1.67
CA GLU A 35 22.54 8.10 -1.84
C GLU A 35 23.49 7.06 -2.43
N ILE A 36 24.32 7.45 -3.41
CA ILE A 36 25.32 6.57 -4.00
C ILE A 36 26.38 6.20 -2.95
N ASP A 37 26.89 7.16 -2.18
CA ASP A 37 27.87 6.90 -1.13
C ASP A 37 27.30 5.99 -0.03
N GLY A 38 26.06 6.21 0.39
CA GLY A 38 25.35 5.33 1.33
C GLY A 38 25.19 3.90 0.81
N LEU A 39 24.90 3.73 -0.48
CA LEU A 39 24.83 2.41 -1.12
C LEU A 39 26.20 1.72 -1.22
N MET A 40 27.28 2.50 -1.23
CA MET A 40 28.65 2.02 -1.35
C MET A 40 29.34 1.79 0.01
N SER A 41 28.86 2.40 1.09
CA SER A 41 29.46 2.36 2.43
C SER A 41 28.72 1.47 3.44
N SER A 42 27.46 1.08 3.20
CA SER A 42 26.68 0.30 4.17
C SER A 42 27.23 -1.12 4.41
N SER A 43 27.52 -1.42 5.68
CA SER A 43 27.94 -2.76 6.13
C SER A 43 26.77 -3.67 6.54
N GLU A 44 25.58 -3.11 6.79
CA GLU A 44 24.42 -3.82 7.35
C GLU A 44 23.39 -4.24 6.29
N GLY A 45 23.70 -4.07 5.01
CA GLY A 45 22.79 -4.31 3.89
C GLY A 45 22.32 -3.02 3.22
N ARG A 46 21.68 -3.16 2.06
CA ARG A 46 21.17 -2.03 1.28
C ARG A 46 19.82 -1.54 1.82
N PRO A 47 19.54 -0.22 1.77
CA PRO A 47 18.24 0.33 2.14
C PRO A 47 17.13 -0.19 1.23
N PHE A 48 15.89 -0.19 1.70
CA PHE A 48 14.76 -0.72 0.93
C PHE A 48 14.45 0.14 -0.30
N LEU A 49 14.74 1.45 -0.26
CA LEU A 49 14.53 2.39 -1.37
C LEU A 49 15.15 1.92 -2.71
N VAL A 50 16.19 1.07 -2.67
CA VAL A 50 16.79 0.41 -3.84
C VAL A 50 15.77 -0.29 -4.74
N VAL A 51 14.69 -0.84 -4.17
CA VAL A 51 13.60 -1.47 -4.92
C VAL A 51 12.97 -0.52 -5.95
N HIS A 52 12.97 0.79 -5.66
CA HIS A 52 12.36 1.82 -6.47
C HIS A 52 13.34 2.53 -7.42
N ARG A 53 14.64 2.18 -7.37
CA ARG A 53 15.71 2.86 -8.14
C ARG A 53 16.52 1.88 -9.01
N LEU A 54 15.89 0.78 -9.44
CA LEU A 54 16.56 -0.28 -10.20
C LEU A 54 17.17 0.16 -11.54
N PRO A 55 16.49 1.01 -12.36
CA PRO A 55 17.10 1.57 -13.56
C PRO A 55 18.35 2.40 -13.26
N GLU A 56 18.29 3.28 -12.27
CA GLU A 56 19.36 4.22 -11.90
C GLU A 56 20.58 3.47 -11.36
N ILE A 57 20.37 2.47 -10.50
CA ILE A 57 21.46 1.59 -10.01
C ILE A 57 22.20 0.93 -11.17
N LYS A 58 21.47 0.52 -12.21
CA LYS A 58 22.06 -0.11 -13.38
C LYS A 58 22.83 0.90 -14.25
N GLU A 59 22.29 2.11 -14.42
CA GLU A 59 22.94 3.19 -15.17
C GLU A 59 24.23 3.67 -14.50
N GLU A 60 24.22 3.83 -13.18
CA GLU A 60 25.38 4.23 -12.36
C GLU A 60 26.42 3.09 -12.19
N GLY A 61 26.10 1.87 -12.62
CA GLY A 61 27.01 0.73 -12.53
C GLY A 61 27.37 0.36 -11.09
N ILE A 62 26.41 0.52 -10.16
CA ILE A 62 26.61 0.15 -8.75
C ILE A 62 26.82 -1.37 -8.68
N PRO A 63 27.90 -1.87 -8.05
CA PRO A 63 28.17 -3.30 -7.95
C PRO A 63 26.99 -4.06 -7.34
N PHE A 64 26.80 -5.33 -7.68
CA PHE A 64 25.74 -6.15 -7.04
C PHE A 64 26.13 -6.61 -5.63
N LEU A 65 27.42 -6.92 -5.42
CA LEU A 65 27.97 -7.22 -4.10
C LEU A 65 28.20 -5.93 -3.32
N MET A 66 28.10 -6.00 -1.99
CA MET A 66 28.38 -4.85 -1.12
C MET A 66 29.89 -4.56 -1.14
N PRO A 67 30.32 -3.31 -1.40
CA PRO A 67 31.72 -2.93 -1.33
C PRO A 67 32.28 -3.13 0.09
N GLY A 68 33.57 -3.42 0.21
CA GLY A 68 34.26 -3.57 1.51
C GLY A 68 33.89 -4.81 2.34
N ILE A 69 32.76 -5.48 2.07
CA ILE A 69 32.33 -6.66 2.84
C ILE A 69 32.86 -7.95 2.20
N PRO A 70 33.56 -8.85 2.93
CA PRO A 70 34.04 -10.10 2.33
C PRO A 70 32.87 -11.00 1.90
N ILE A 71 33.10 -11.80 0.86
CA ILE A 71 32.21 -12.88 0.46
C ILE A 71 33.03 -14.17 0.49
N THR A 72 32.55 -15.16 1.23
CA THR A 72 33.23 -16.44 1.39
C THR A 72 32.36 -17.56 0.85
N CYS A 73 33.03 -18.52 0.22
CA CYS A 73 32.44 -19.70 -0.37
C CYS A 73 32.93 -20.95 0.36
N ARG A 74 32.01 -21.88 0.64
CA ARG A 74 32.32 -23.26 1.06
C ARG A 74 31.69 -24.26 0.10
N VAL A 75 32.46 -25.25 -0.35
CA VAL A 75 31.97 -26.26 -1.32
C VAL A 75 31.78 -27.60 -0.62
N ASP A 76 30.53 -27.97 -0.45
CA ASP A 76 30.10 -29.18 0.24
C ASP A 76 29.83 -30.37 -0.70
N ASN A 77 29.65 -31.53 -0.04
CA ASN A 77 29.53 -32.86 -0.59
C ASN A 77 28.50 -33.02 -1.73
N THR A 78 28.78 -34.02 -2.56
CA THR A 78 28.09 -34.26 -3.84
C THR A 78 26.87 -35.16 -3.67
N GLU A 79 25.69 -34.72 -4.07
CA GLU A 79 24.52 -35.60 -4.18
C GLU A 79 24.76 -36.64 -5.28
N LYS A 80 25.09 -37.88 -4.90
CA LYS A 80 25.14 -39.07 -5.77
C LYS A 80 23.90 -39.92 -5.47
N TYR A 81 22.85 -39.84 -6.31
CA TYR A 81 21.69 -40.74 -6.16
C TYR A 81 21.90 -42.05 -6.91
N THR A 82 21.50 -43.15 -6.26
CA THR A 82 21.74 -44.56 -6.62
C THR A 82 20.76 -45.11 -7.68
N THR A 83 21.35 -45.72 -8.71
CA THR A 83 21.02 -47.00 -9.36
C THR A 83 19.58 -47.45 -9.64
N ARG A 84 18.64 -46.59 -10.11
CA ARG A 84 17.45 -47.10 -10.84
C ARG A 84 17.00 -46.34 -12.09
N SER A 85 17.72 -45.32 -12.55
CA SER A 85 17.36 -44.64 -13.81
C SER A 85 18.61 -44.37 -14.66
N LYS A 86 18.46 -44.55 -15.98
CA LYS A 86 19.47 -44.31 -17.04
C LYS A 86 19.86 -42.82 -17.16
N VAL A 87 20.17 -42.14 -16.06
CA VAL A 87 20.57 -40.74 -16.02
C VAL A 87 22.08 -40.67 -15.81
N HIS A 88 22.79 -40.03 -16.74
CA HIS A 88 24.23 -39.80 -16.65
C HIS A 88 24.61 -39.18 -15.30
N ILE A 89 25.60 -39.78 -14.61
CA ILE A 89 26.04 -39.41 -13.27
C ILE A 89 26.89 -38.14 -13.37
N GLY A 90 26.25 -36.97 -13.36
CA GLY A 90 26.94 -35.69 -13.17
C GLY A 90 27.09 -35.36 -11.68
N THR A 91 28.30 -35.05 -11.24
CA THR A 91 28.57 -34.53 -9.88
C THR A 91 27.96 -33.13 -9.71
N LEU A 92 27.06 -32.99 -8.74
CA LEU A 92 26.46 -31.71 -8.35
C LEU A 92 27.11 -31.24 -7.04
N TYR A 93 27.64 -30.03 -7.02
CA TYR A 93 28.28 -29.41 -5.86
C TYR A 93 27.30 -28.44 -5.21
N THR A 94 27.27 -28.47 -3.88
CA THR A 94 26.52 -27.53 -3.06
C THR A 94 27.50 -26.44 -2.61
N VAL A 95 27.28 -25.21 -3.08
CA VAL A 95 28.14 -24.08 -2.77
C VAL A 95 27.41 -23.20 -1.77
N ARG A 96 27.90 -23.14 -0.53
CA ARG A 96 27.38 -22.27 0.52
C ARG A 96 28.14 -20.96 0.51
N LEU A 97 27.41 -19.86 0.57
CA LEU A 97 27.92 -18.51 0.42
C LEU A 97 27.54 -17.67 1.62
N THR A 98 28.48 -16.86 2.09
CA THR A 98 28.29 -15.91 3.18
C THR A 98 28.80 -14.54 2.76
N HIS A 99 27.97 -13.50 2.91
CA HIS A 99 28.32 -12.12 2.62
C HIS A 99 27.62 -11.18 3.60
N GLY A 100 28.38 -10.57 4.50
CA GLY A 100 27.81 -9.88 5.68
C GLY A 100 26.99 -10.88 6.52
N HIS A 101 25.77 -10.49 6.89
CA HIS A 101 24.83 -11.37 7.60
C HIS A 101 24.01 -12.28 6.66
N PHE A 102 24.18 -12.15 5.34
CA PHE A 102 23.43 -12.94 4.37
C PHE A 102 24.11 -14.28 4.10
N HIS A 103 23.29 -15.34 4.13
CA HIS A 103 23.71 -16.72 3.88
C HIS A 103 22.79 -17.36 2.84
N TRP A 104 23.37 -18.04 1.85
CA TRP A 104 22.59 -18.78 0.86
C TRP A 104 23.37 -19.94 0.26
N THR A 105 22.67 -20.75 -0.53
CA THR A 105 23.26 -21.93 -1.18
C THR A 105 22.90 -21.95 -2.65
N VAL A 106 23.89 -22.28 -3.49
CA VAL A 106 23.68 -22.55 -4.91
C VAL A 106 24.15 -23.95 -5.27
N LYS A 107 23.38 -24.64 -6.12
CA LYS A 107 23.80 -25.94 -6.67
C LYS A 107 24.44 -25.76 -8.04
N ARG A 108 25.65 -26.25 -8.23
CA ARG A 108 26.43 -26.10 -9.48
C ARG A 108 27.05 -27.42 -9.93
N LYS A 109 27.06 -27.69 -11.22
CA LYS A 109 27.79 -28.82 -11.81
C LYS A 109 29.22 -28.38 -12.11
N TYR A 110 30.17 -29.32 -12.22
CA TYR A 110 31.54 -29.00 -12.65
C TYR A 110 31.57 -28.19 -13.96
N LYS A 111 30.66 -28.50 -14.90
CA LYS A 111 30.50 -27.74 -16.15
C LYS A 111 30.27 -26.24 -15.91
N HIS A 112 29.51 -25.85 -14.88
CA HIS A 112 29.26 -24.44 -14.58
C HIS A 112 30.54 -23.72 -14.11
N PHE A 113 31.44 -24.43 -13.41
CA PHE A 113 32.77 -23.87 -13.06
C PHE A 113 33.63 -23.68 -14.30
N GLN A 114 33.58 -24.63 -15.26
CA GLN A 114 34.27 -24.51 -16.55
C GLN A 114 33.71 -23.36 -17.39
N GLU A 115 32.39 -23.19 -17.40
CA GLU A 115 31.71 -22.09 -18.08
C GLU A 115 32.12 -20.74 -17.46
N LEU A 116 32.07 -20.61 -16.13
CA LEU A 116 32.54 -19.43 -15.40
C LEU A 116 33.99 -19.09 -15.74
N HIS A 117 34.91 -20.06 -15.64
CA HIS A 117 36.33 -19.84 -15.93
C HIS A 117 36.55 -19.34 -17.35
N ARG A 118 35.92 -19.99 -18.32
CA ARG A 118 36.01 -19.62 -19.73
C ARG A 118 35.45 -18.22 -19.98
N ASP A 119 34.34 -17.87 -19.36
CA ASP A 119 33.66 -16.60 -19.61
C ASP A 119 34.44 -15.43 -18.95
N LEU A 120 35.00 -15.62 -17.75
CA LEU A 120 35.95 -14.68 -17.14
C LEU A 120 37.22 -14.49 -17.98
N TYR A 121 37.80 -15.58 -18.49
CA TYR A 121 38.99 -15.50 -19.34
C TYR A 121 38.69 -14.79 -20.68
N LYS A 122 37.53 -15.05 -21.28
CA LYS A 122 37.06 -14.33 -22.46
C LYS A 122 36.90 -12.84 -22.19
N HIS A 123 36.33 -12.48 -21.04
CA HIS A 123 36.19 -11.07 -20.64
C HIS A 123 37.56 -10.40 -20.48
N LYS A 124 38.51 -11.06 -19.79
CA LYS A 124 39.91 -10.61 -19.67
C LYS A 124 40.57 -10.38 -21.03
N MET A 125 40.42 -11.32 -21.97
CA MET A 125 40.99 -11.21 -23.32
C MET A 125 40.32 -10.10 -24.15
N MET A 126 39.01 -9.96 -24.05
CA MET A 126 38.26 -8.90 -24.74
C MET A 126 38.76 -7.50 -24.32
N LEU A 127 39.01 -7.30 -23.03
CA LEU A 127 39.51 -6.04 -22.49
C LEU A 127 40.96 -5.72 -22.90
N HIS A 128 41.78 -6.74 -23.16
CA HIS A 128 43.11 -6.55 -23.74
C HIS A 128 43.05 -6.13 -25.21
N LEU A 129 42.09 -6.66 -25.97
CA LEU A 129 41.99 -6.47 -27.42
C LEU A 129 41.20 -5.23 -27.85
N LEU A 130 40.23 -4.77 -27.04
CA LEU A 130 39.30 -3.70 -27.41
C LEU A 130 39.41 -2.49 -26.46
N PRO A 131 40.12 -1.41 -26.85
CA PRO A 131 40.38 -0.28 -25.96
C PRO A 131 39.22 0.73 -25.87
N LEU A 132 37.97 0.27 -25.76
CA LEU A 132 36.79 1.14 -25.74
C LEU A 132 36.68 1.92 -24.43
N ALA A 133 36.27 3.19 -24.50
CA ALA A 133 36.12 4.09 -23.35
C ALA A 133 35.18 3.52 -22.27
N ARG A 134 34.09 2.85 -22.67
CA ARG A 134 33.14 2.19 -21.75
C ARG A 134 33.74 1.13 -20.83
N PHE A 135 34.93 0.62 -21.16
CA PHE A 135 35.65 -0.40 -20.39
C PHE A 135 36.86 0.16 -19.63
N ALA A 136 36.94 1.48 -19.43
CA ALA A 136 38.08 2.11 -18.75
C ALA A 136 38.24 1.61 -17.30
N LYS A 137 37.14 1.51 -16.54
CA LYS A 137 37.13 1.03 -15.15
C LYS A 137 37.56 -0.44 -15.03
N ASP A 138 37.02 -1.30 -15.89
CA ASP A 138 37.36 -2.73 -15.91
C ASP A 138 38.83 -2.96 -16.30
N ARG A 139 39.36 -2.16 -17.24
CA ARG A 139 40.79 -2.19 -17.59
C ARG A 139 41.69 -1.70 -16.46
N GLN A 140 41.26 -0.70 -15.69
CA GLN A 140 42.00 -0.24 -14.52
C GLN A 140 42.05 -1.33 -13.44
N GLN A 141 40.92 -2.01 -13.18
CA GLN A 141 40.88 -3.15 -12.25
C GLN A 141 41.75 -4.32 -12.72
N LEU A 142 41.70 -4.62 -14.02
CA LEU A 142 42.54 -5.66 -14.63
C LEU A 142 44.04 -5.35 -14.53
N ARG A 143 44.44 -4.07 -14.64
CA ARG A 143 45.83 -3.62 -14.42
C ARG A 143 46.25 -3.66 -12.95
N ALA A 144 45.30 -3.50 -12.04
CA ALA A 144 45.54 -3.57 -10.59
C ALA A 144 45.62 -5.02 -10.07
N MET A 145 45.40 -6.03 -10.92
CA MET A 145 45.62 -7.43 -10.56
C MET A 145 47.11 -7.70 -10.35
N SER A 146 47.50 -7.99 -9.10
CA SER A 146 48.86 -8.38 -8.73
C SER A 146 49.15 -9.87 -8.99
N GLU A 147 48.13 -10.71 -9.15
CA GLU A 147 48.24 -12.17 -9.27
C GLU A 147 47.57 -12.71 -10.54
N GLU A 148 48.13 -13.78 -11.12
CA GLU A 148 47.52 -14.51 -12.23
C GLU A 148 46.14 -15.05 -11.83
N MET A 149 45.19 -15.07 -12.78
CA MET A 149 43.83 -15.57 -12.51
C MET A 149 43.92 -17.04 -12.05
N PRO A 150 43.26 -17.42 -10.95
CA PRO A 150 43.30 -18.80 -10.44
C PRO A 150 43.00 -19.83 -11.54
N SER A 151 43.84 -20.85 -11.66
CA SER A 151 43.64 -21.93 -12.63
C SER A 151 42.51 -22.84 -12.17
N LEU A 152 41.58 -23.20 -13.08
CA LEU A 152 40.56 -24.22 -12.80
C LEU A 152 41.12 -25.65 -12.82
N HIS A 153 42.33 -25.88 -13.32
CA HIS A 153 42.94 -27.22 -13.37
C HIS A 153 43.95 -27.53 -12.25
N GLY A 154 44.36 -26.53 -11.48
CA GLY A 154 45.28 -26.64 -10.35
C GLY A 154 46.71 -26.96 -10.79
N THR A 155 47.69 -26.75 -9.91
CA THR A 155 49.04 -27.32 -10.11
C THR A 155 49.01 -28.82 -9.75
N GLU A 156 49.84 -29.64 -10.40
CA GLU A 156 49.84 -31.11 -10.18
C GLU A 156 50.01 -31.51 -8.71
N ARG A 157 50.64 -30.65 -7.91
CA ARG A 157 50.90 -30.85 -6.49
C ARG A 157 49.62 -30.78 -5.64
N THR A 158 48.69 -29.87 -5.95
CA THR A 158 47.43 -29.68 -5.20
C THR A 158 46.39 -30.76 -5.52
N ARG A 159 46.44 -31.33 -6.74
CA ARG A 159 45.58 -32.45 -7.20
C ARG A 159 45.81 -33.74 -6.43
N ARG A 160 47.00 -33.94 -5.84
CA ARG A 160 47.38 -35.19 -5.16
C ARG A 160 47.02 -35.22 -3.67
N THR A 161 46.79 -34.07 -3.04
CA THR A 161 46.66 -33.93 -1.57
C THR A 161 45.32 -33.33 -1.08
N SER A 162 44.51 -32.71 -1.95
CA SER A 162 43.23 -32.08 -1.58
C SER A 162 42.01 -32.76 -2.22
N SER A 163 40.88 -32.79 -1.51
CA SER A 163 39.62 -33.27 -2.11
C SER A 163 39.18 -32.30 -3.22
N LYS A 164 38.57 -32.82 -4.30
CA LYS A 164 38.07 -31.99 -5.42
C LYS A 164 37.16 -30.83 -4.97
N MET A 165 36.48 -30.99 -3.84
CA MET A 165 35.62 -29.95 -3.25
C MET A 165 36.43 -28.81 -2.66
N LYS A 166 37.43 -29.12 -1.80
CA LYS A 166 38.33 -28.13 -1.21
C LYS A 166 39.07 -27.34 -2.28
N TYR A 167 39.48 -28.01 -3.35
CA TYR A 167 40.09 -27.37 -4.50
C TYR A 167 39.14 -26.37 -5.21
N LEU A 168 37.88 -26.75 -5.45
CA LEU A 168 36.89 -25.85 -6.05
C LEU A 168 36.54 -24.68 -5.13
N GLU A 169 36.60 -24.90 -3.83
CA GLU A 169 36.43 -23.87 -2.81
C GLU A 169 37.57 -22.83 -2.86
N GLU A 170 38.82 -23.29 -2.83
CA GLU A 170 40.01 -22.43 -2.97
C GLU A 170 39.98 -21.64 -4.29
N TYR A 171 39.61 -22.30 -5.40
CA TYR A 171 39.43 -21.64 -6.70
C TYR A 171 38.38 -20.52 -6.66
N LEU A 172 37.20 -20.77 -6.07
CA LEU A 172 36.14 -19.76 -6.00
C LEU A 172 36.50 -18.61 -5.07
N ASN A 173 37.10 -18.89 -3.91
CA ASN A 173 37.53 -17.84 -2.98
C ASN A 173 38.63 -16.96 -3.61
N GLY A 174 39.61 -17.55 -4.32
CA GLY A 174 40.62 -16.78 -5.05
C GLY A 174 40.03 -15.89 -6.17
N LEU A 175 38.96 -16.33 -6.83
CA LEU A 175 38.22 -15.46 -7.77
C LEU A 175 37.47 -14.33 -7.06
N LEU A 176 36.95 -14.56 -5.86
CA LEU A 176 36.18 -13.58 -5.09
C LEU A 176 37.05 -12.51 -4.42
N GLU A 177 38.30 -12.84 -4.09
CA GLU A 177 39.32 -11.90 -3.60
C GLU A 177 39.76 -10.95 -4.72
N ASN A 178 39.69 -11.39 -5.97
CA ASN A 178 40.06 -10.60 -7.13
C ASN A 178 38.94 -9.61 -7.53
N SER A 179 39.21 -8.31 -7.42
CA SER A 179 38.23 -7.24 -7.72
C SER A 179 37.67 -7.26 -9.14
N PHE A 180 38.47 -7.69 -10.12
CA PHE A 180 38.08 -7.82 -11.52
C PHE A 180 37.07 -8.96 -11.73
N CYS A 181 37.33 -10.13 -11.13
CA CYS A 181 36.45 -11.29 -11.24
C CYS A 181 35.19 -11.15 -10.39
N ARG A 182 35.31 -10.54 -9.21
CA ARG A 182 34.29 -10.49 -8.17
C ARG A 182 32.96 -9.90 -8.63
N ASN A 183 33.01 -8.81 -9.40
CA ASN A 183 31.82 -8.08 -9.85
C ASN A 183 31.43 -8.37 -11.31
N ASP A 184 32.15 -9.29 -11.98
CA ASP A 184 31.83 -9.67 -13.35
C ASP A 184 30.44 -10.33 -13.44
N HIS A 185 29.77 -10.11 -14.56
CA HIS A 185 28.41 -10.60 -14.78
C HIS A 185 28.31 -12.13 -14.69
N SER A 186 29.29 -12.87 -15.23
CA SER A 186 29.34 -14.33 -15.16
C SER A 186 29.56 -14.82 -13.73
N MET A 187 30.34 -14.09 -12.93
CA MET A 187 30.52 -14.42 -11.51
C MET A 187 29.23 -14.21 -10.72
N VAL A 188 28.57 -13.07 -10.89
CA VAL A 188 27.31 -12.74 -10.21
C VAL A 188 26.19 -13.73 -10.60
N GLU A 189 26.09 -14.12 -11.88
CA GLU A 189 25.16 -15.19 -12.32
C GLU A 189 25.53 -16.55 -11.71
N PHE A 190 26.83 -16.89 -11.64
CA PHE A 190 27.28 -18.12 -10.98
C PHE A 190 26.93 -18.13 -9.49
N LEU A 191 27.02 -17.01 -8.79
CA LEU A 191 26.66 -16.88 -7.38
C LEU A 191 25.14 -16.77 -7.16
N SER A 192 24.35 -16.62 -8.23
CA SER A 192 22.92 -16.31 -8.17
C SER A 192 22.68 -15.05 -7.33
N VAL A 193 23.39 -13.97 -7.64
CA VAL A 193 23.25 -12.65 -6.96
C VAL A 193 22.65 -11.65 -7.94
N GLY A 194 21.85 -10.71 -7.44
CA GLY A 194 21.22 -9.64 -8.22
C GLY A 194 21.04 -8.39 -7.36
N THR A 195 20.42 -7.35 -7.93
CA THR A 195 20.31 -6.03 -7.28
C THR A 195 19.57 -6.06 -5.93
N LEU A 196 18.66 -7.02 -5.75
CA LEU A 196 17.78 -7.14 -4.58
C LEU A 196 18.26 -8.19 -3.56
N SER A 197 19.46 -8.75 -3.76
CA SER A 197 19.98 -9.85 -2.92
C SER A 197 20.20 -9.43 -1.48
N PHE A 198 20.73 -8.22 -1.26
CA PHE A 198 21.27 -7.79 0.03
C PHE A 198 20.48 -6.62 0.64
N ILE A 199 19.18 -6.56 0.39
CA ILE A 199 18.27 -5.60 1.02
C ILE A 199 17.72 -6.24 2.30
N THR A 200 18.08 -5.68 3.46
CA THR A 200 17.77 -6.24 4.78
C THR A 200 16.26 -6.33 5.01
N ASP A 201 15.51 -5.32 4.59
CA ASP A 201 14.05 -5.27 4.71
C ASP A 201 13.32 -6.24 3.77
N LEU A 202 13.99 -6.86 2.79
CA LEU A 202 13.43 -7.99 2.02
C LEU A 202 13.69 -9.35 2.69
N GLY A 203 14.28 -9.33 3.90
CA GLY A 203 14.58 -10.51 4.70
C GLY A 203 15.76 -11.31 4.15
N PRO A 204 15.76 -12.65 4.28
CA PRO A 204 16.87 -13.45 3.79
C PRO A 204 17.07 -13.23 2.28
N LYS A 205 18.31 -13.42 1.81
CA LYS A 205 18.61 -13.33 0.37
C LYS A 205 17.65 -14.20 -0.45
N GLY A 206 17.34 -15.39 0.06
CA GLY A 206 16.42 -16.32 -0.56
C GLY A 206 17.02 -16.99 -1.80
N LEU A 207 16.14 -17.49 -2.66
CA LEU A 207 16.50 -18.17 -3.90
C LEU A 207 16.33 -17.22 -5.07
N GLU A 208 17.37 -17.10 -5.90
CA GLU A 208 17.24 -16.34 -7.14
C GLU A 208 18.10 -16.90 -8.27
N GLY A 209 17.79 -16.48 -9.48
CA GLY A 209 18.58 -16.83 -10.65
C GLY A 209 17.79 -16.80 -11.96
N PRO A 210 18.48 -17.08 -13.07
CA PRO A 210 17.88 -17.07 -14.39
C PRO A 210 17.00 -18.31 -14.58
N ILE A 211 15.77 -18.10 -15.06
CA ILE A 211 14.84 -19.17 -15.38
C ILE A 211 14.00 -18.83 -16.61
N PHE A 212 13.52 -19.85 -17.32
CA PHE A 212 12.54 -19.65 -18.39
C PHE A 212 11.13 -19.67 -17.82
N LYS A 213 10.36 -18.63 -18.11
CA LYS A 213 8.99 -18.42 -17.65
C LYS A 213 8.00 -18.45 -18.81
N ARG A 214 6.89 -19.17 -18.65
CA ARG A 214 5.79 -19.26 -19.63
C ARG A 214 4.89 -18.01 -19.55
N SER A 215 4.39 -17.51 -20.69
CA SER A 215 3.40 -16.43 -20.73
C SER A 215 2.04 -16.87 -20.15
N GLY A 216 1.20 -15.89 -19.78
CA GLY A 216 -0.16 -16.15 -19.25
C GLY A 216 -0.20 -16.61 -17.79
N GLY A 217 -1.22 -17.42 -17.49
CA GLY A 217 -1.44 -18.07 -16.20
C GLY A 217 -2.25 -17.27 -15.18
N HIS A 218 -2.86 -16.15 -15.56
CA HIS A 218 -3.76 -15.41 -14.65
C HIS A 218 -5.04 -16.23 -14.40
N ARG A 219 -5.51 -16.23 -13.16
CA ARG A 219 -6.76 -16.90 -12.71
C ARG A 219 -7.89 -15.89 -12.42
N ILE A 220 -7.63 -14.61 -12.66
CA ILE A 220 -8.58 -13.51 -12.47
C ILE A 220 -9.51 -13.46 -13.68
N GLN A 221 -10.82 -13.47 -13.44
CA GLN A 221 -11.84 -13.36 -14.49
C GLN A 221 -11.63 -12.06 -15.32
N GLY A 222 -11.76 -12.14 -16.64
CA GLY A 222 -11.49 -11.02 -17.57
C GLY A 222 -10.02 -10.88 -18.00
N LEU A 223 -9.07 -11.56 -17.34
CA LEU A 223 -7.66 -11.64 -17.74
C LEU A 223 -7.25 -13.02 -18.25
N ASN A 224 -8.22 -13.93 -18.39
CA ASN A 224 -8.03 -15.22 -19.03
C ASN A 224 -7.79 -14.99 -20.52
N CYS A 225 -6.60 -15.33 -21.01
CA CYS A 225 -6.34 -15.34 -22.44
C CYS A 225 -7.30 -16.35 -23.12
N ILE A 226 -8.09 -15.87 -24.09
CA ILE A 226 -8.89 -16.69 -24.99
C ILE A 226 -7.88 -17.51 -25.81
N GLY A 227 -7.61 -18.74 -25.37
CA GLY A 227 -6.59 -19.59 -25.98
C GLY A 227 -6.07 -20.63 -25.00
N HIS A 228 -6.85 -21.68 -24.77
CA HIS A 228 -6.35 -22.92 -24.15
C HIS A 228 -5.42 -23.71 -25.11
N HIS A 229 -5.10 -23.19 -26.30
CA HIS A 229 -4.23 -23.83 -27.27
C HIS A 229 -2.74 -23.57 -26.99
N GLN A 230 -1.94 -24.64 -26.93
CA GLN A 230 -0.50 -24.63 -26.64
C GLN A 230 0.34 -23.67 -27.51
N PHE A 231 -0.16 -23.27 -28.68
CA PHE A 231 0.52 -22.37 -29.63
C PHE A 231 0.62 -20.90 -29.17
N CYS A 232 -0.15 -20.47 -28.16
CA CYS A 232 -0.12 -19.08 -27.67
C CYS A 232 0.90 -18.83 -26.53
N PHE A 233 1.59 -19.87 -26.06
CA PHE A 233 2.54 -19.75 -24.95
C PHE A 233 3.94 -19.34 -25.44
N ARG A 234 4.43 -18.21 -24.94
CA ARG A 234 5.79 -17.73 -25.18
C ARG A 234 6.65 -18.00 -23.96
N TRP A 235 7.81 -18.63 -24.17
CA TRP A 235 8.84 -18.77 -23.15
C TRP A 235 9.74 -17.54 -23.16
N SER A 236 10.07 -17.04 -21.98
CA SER A 236 10.94 -15.88 -21.84
C SER A 236 11.92 -16.10 -20.70
N ARG A 237 13.20 -15.77 -20.91
CA ARG A 237 14.20 -15.78 -19.85
C ARG A 237 13.92 -14.60 -18.90
N ARG A 238 13.87 -14.89 -17.60
CA ARG A 238 13.59 -13.94 -16.52
C ARG A 238 14.52 -14.23 -15.36
N TRP A 239 14.73 -13.24 -14.51
CA TRP A 239 15.32 -13.48 -13.18
C TRP A 239 14.20 -13.72 -12.20
N LEU A 240 14.18 -14.89 -11.57
CA LEU A 240 13.21 -15.21 -10.54
C LEU A 240 13.85 -14.93 -9.19
N VAL A 241 13.10 -14.32 -8.28
CA VAL A 241 13.50 -14.10 -6.88
C VAL A 241 12.40 -14.66 -5.99
N VAL A 242 12.78 -15.44 -5.00
CA VAL A 242 11.89 -16.05 -4.02
C VAL A 242 12.36 -15.58 -2.65
N LYS A 243 11.46 -14.91 -1.93
CA LYS A 243 11.66 -14.43 -0.57
C LYS A 243 10.78 -15.26 0.38
N ASP A 244 10.73 -14.84 1.63
CA ASP A 244 10.01 -15.52 2.72
C ASP A 244 8.48 -15.44 2.60
N SER A 245 7.94 -14.36 2.00
CA SER A 245 6.48 -14.10 1.95
C SER A 245 5.93 -13.82 0.54
N PHE A 246 6.80 -13.82 -0.46
CA PHE A 246 6.47 -13.57 -1.86
C PHE A 246 7.53 -14.11 -2.85
N LEU A 247 7.13 -14.15 -4.11
CA LEU A 247 7.93 -14.49 -5.28
C LEU A 247 7.81 -13.34 -6.29
N MET A 248 8.87 -13.01 -7.02
CA MET A 248 8.78 -12.05 -8.13
C MET A 248 9.65 -12.48 -9.31
N TYR A 249 9.37 -11.91 -10.48
CA TYR A 249 10.30 -12.01 -11.60
C TYR A 249 10.59 -10.65 -12.23
N MET A 250 11.85 -10.49 -12.63
CA MET A 250 12.37 -9.29 -13.31
C MET A 250 12.63 -9.57 -14.79
N ASN A 251 12.82 -8.50 -15.56
CA ASN A 251 13.27 -8.56 -16.94
C ASN A 251 14.63 -9.27 -17.05
N ARG A 252 15.06 -9.57 -18.29
CA ARG A 252 16.33 -10.29 -18.53
C ARG A 252 17.53 -9.54 -17.97
N ASP A 253 17.47 -8.22 -17.98
CA ASP A 253 18.61 -7.37 -17.65
C ASP A 253 18.54 -6.82 -16.21
N TYR A 254 17.72 -7.45 -15.36
CA TYR A 254 17.60 -7.23 -13.90
C TYR A 254 17.18 -5.82 -13.44
N GLY A 255 16.91 -4.91 -14.36
CA GLY A 255 16.59 -3.51 -14.06
C GLY A 255 15.11 -3.21 -13.83
N LYS A 256 14.22 -4.21 -13.96
CA LYS A 256 12.77 -3.98 -13.82
C LYS A 256 12.02 -5.17 -13.26
N ILE A 257 11.20 -4.92 -12.24
CA ILE A 257 10.23 -5.89 -11.71
C ILE A 257 9.02 -5.97 -12.65
N ASN A 258 8.70 -7.17 -13.14
CA ASN A 258 7.59 -7.39 -14.06
C ASN A 258 6.35 -7.99 -13.40
N PHE A 259 6.49 -8.60 -12.22
CA PHE A 259 5.38 -9.19 -11.48
C PHE A 259 5.80 -9.62 -10.08
N VAL A 260 4.84 -9.56 -9.16
CA VAL A 260 4.96 -10.01 -7.77
C VAL A 260 3.80 -10.96 -7.47
N LEU A 261 4.13 -12.13 -6.91
CA LEU A 261 3.20 -13.16 -6.45
C LEU A 261 3.31 -13.26 -4.93
N LEU A 262 2.30 -12.81 -4.22
CA LEU A 262 2.22 -12.96 -2.77
C LEU A 262 1.85 -14.41 -2.42
N PHE A 263 2.43 -14.94 -1.35
CA PHE A 263 2.02 -16.23 -0.79
C PHE A 263 0.64 -16.12 -0.15
N ASP A 264 -0.18 -17.14 -0.37
CA ASP A 264 -1.56 -17.25 0.11
C ASP A 264 -1.90 -18.73 0.41
N PRO A 265 -3.05 -19.04 1.02
CA PRO A 265 -3.43 -20.42 1.34
C PRO A 265 -3.57 -21.39 0.17
N GLU A 266 -3.68 -20.91 -1.08
CA GLU A 266 -3.72 -21.77 -2.27
C GLU A 266 -2.32 -21.95 -2.88
N PHE A 267 -1.27 -21.47 -2.19
CA PHE A 267 0.10 -21.56 -2.66
C PHE A 267 0.57 -23.02 -2.77
N LYS A 268 0.88 -23.46 -4.00
CA LYS A 268 1.29 -24.83 -4.29
C LYS A 268 2.43 -24.84 -5.31
N VAL A 269 3.44 -25.67 -5.05
CA VAL A 269 4.56 -25.90 -5.97
C VAL A 269 4.54 -27.34 -6.47
N LYS A 270 4.30 -27.49 -7.78
CA LYS A 270 4.11 -28.80 -8.43
C LYS A 270 5.19 -29.02 -9.49
N VAL A 271 5.78 -30.21 -9.54
CA VAL A 271 6.85 -30.56 -10.49
C VAL A 271 6.37 -31.59 -11.49
N GLY A 272 6.74 -31.42 -12.76
CA GLY A 272 6.59 -32.44 -13.79
C GLY A 272 5.58 -32.10 -14.88
N ARG A 273 5.54 -32.97 -15.89
CA ARG A 273 4.80 -32.74 -17.15
C ARG A 273 3.29 -32.66 -16.93
N ALA A 274 2.75 -33.42 -15.97
CA ALA A 274 1.32 -33.45 -15.66
C ALA A 274 0.74 -32.07 -15.30
N TYR A 275 1.57 -31.16 -14.77
CA TYR A 275 1.14 -29.83 -14.32
C TYR A 275 1.65 -28.68 -15.21
N THR A 276 2.60 -28.94 -16.10
CA THR A 276 3.38 -27.89 -16.77
C THR A 276 3.47 -28.04 -18.29
N ASP A 277 2.99 -29.17 -18.82
CA ASP A 277 3.18 -29.60 -20.21
C ASP A 277 4.66 -29.66 -20.64
N THR A 278 5.59 -29.62 -19.67
CA THR A 278 7.03 -29.49 -19.90
C THR A 278 7.79 -30.58 -19.15
N LYS A 279 8.76 -31.23 -19.81
CA LYS A 279 9.52 -32.37 -19.24
C LYS A 279 10.17 -32.06 -17.87
N TYR A 280 10.71 -30.85 -17.71
CA TYR A 280 11.34 -30.37 -16.47
C TYR A 280 10.73 -29.04 -16.02
N GLY A 281 9.40 -28.97 -15.98
CA GLY A 281 8.67 -27.80 -15.50
C GLY A 281 8.43 -27.80 -14.00
N VAL A 282 8.32 -26.60 -13.43
CA VAL A 282 7.75 -26.35 -12.09
C VAL A 282 6.57 -25.39 -12.26
N CYS A 283 5.42 -25.74 -11.69
CA CYS A 283 4.23 -24.91 -11.63
C CYS A 283 4.08 -24.35 -10.22
N ILE A 284 3.98 -23.03 -10.10
CA ILE A 284 3.78 -22.31 -8.84
C ILE A 284 2.42 -21.65 -8.91
N GLU A 285 1.52 -22.03 -8.03
CA GLU A 285 0.12 -21.63 -8.06
C GLU A 285 -0.24 -20.86 -6.80
N ASN A 286 -1.16 -19.91 -6.91
CA ASN A 286 -1.80 -19.22 -5.80
C ASN A 286 -3.26 -18.84 -6.22
N PHE A 287 -3.99 -18.03 -5.46
CA PHE A 287 -5.37 -17.68 -5.82
C PHE A 287 -5.49 -16.98 -7.18
N THR A 288 -4.52 -16.14 -7.52
CA THR A 288 -4.61 -15.23 -8.68
C THR A 288 -3.81 -15.71 -9.90
N ARG A 289 -2.92 -16.69 -9.74
CA ARG A 289 -2.00 -17.09 -10.80
C ARG A 289 -1.55 -18.56 -10.72
N SER A 290 -1.30 -19.15 -11.90
CA SER A 290 -0.52 -20.36 -12.13
C SER A 290 0.70 -20.01 -12.99
N LEU A 291 1.86 -19.89 -12.36
CA LEU A 291 3.13 -19.54 -12.98
C LEU A 291 3.92 -20.80 -13.32
N VAL A 292 4.21 -21.01 -14.60
CA VAL A 292 5.03 -22.14 -15.05
C VAL A 292 6.44 -21.68 -15.41
N ILE A 293 7.43 -22.33 -14.81
CA ILE A 293 8.85 -22.17 -15.12
C ILE A 293 9.45 -23.46 -15.68
N LYS A 294 10.48 -23.33 -16.53
CA LYS A 294 11.18 -24.43 -17.19
C LYS A 294 12.62 -24.51 -16.71
N CYS A 295 13.00 -25.68 -16.21
CA CYS A 295 14.35 -26.02 -15.77
C CYS A 295 15.11 -26.81 -16.84
N SER A 296 16.43 -26.86 -16.72
CA SER A 296 17.33 -27.61 -17.62
C SER A 296 17.38 -29.10 -17.35
N SER A 297 16.99 -29.53 -16.15
CA SER A 297 17.03 -30.94 -15.74
C SER A 297 16.04 -31.23 -14.63
N TYR A 298 15.71 -32.52 -14.47
CA TYR A 298 14.87 -33.02 -13.38
C TYR A 298 15.41 -32.58 -12.00
N ARG A 299 16.73 -32.70 -11.78
CA ARG A 299 17.38 -32.29 -10.53
C ARG A 299 17.20 -30.79 -10.23
N GLN A 300 17.32 -29.95 -11.26
CA GLN A 300 17.11 -28.51 -11.09
C GLN A 300 15.64 -28.21 -10.76
N ALA A 301 14.69 -28.86 -11.43
CA ALA A 301 13.26 -28.68 -11.15
C ALA A 301 12.89 -29.06 -9.70
N HIS A 302 13.40 -30.19 -9.21
CA HIS A 302 13.21 -30.59 -7.82
C HIS A 302 13.91 -29.68 -6.81
N TRP A 303 15.11 -29.18 -7.12
CA TRP A 303 15.79 -28.21 -6.26
C TRP A 303 15.01 -26.89 -6.15
N TRP A 304 14.56 -26.32 -7.27
CA TRP A 304 13.70 -25.12 -7.23
C TRP A 304 12.44 -25.37 -6.42
N SER A 305 11.75 -26.49 -6.67
CA SER A 305 10.54 -26.83 -5.91
C SER A 305 10.79 -26.94 -4.41
N HIS A 306 11.80 -27.72 -4.02
CA HIS A 306 12.18 -27.91 -2.63
C HIS A 306 12.54 -26.59 -1.95
N GLU A 307 13.34 -25.76 -2.61
CA GLU A 307 13.82 -24.50 -2.02
C GLU A 307 12.74 -23.43 -1.96
N ILE A 308 11.83 -23.38 -2.94
CA ILE A 308 10.63 -22.52 -2.87
C ILE A 308 9.77 -22.93 -1.67
N ASN A 309 9.48 -24.23 -1.51
CA ASN A 309 8.69 -24.72 -0.38
C ASN A 309 9.39 -24.38 0.94
N ARG A 310 10.69 -24.70 1.08
CA ARG A 310 11.49 -24.40 2.27
C ARG A 310 11.46 -22.92 2.68
N LEU A 311 11.54 -22.00 1.71
CA LEU A 311 11.46 -20.56 1.97
C LEU A 311 10.05 -20.10 2.33
N SER A 312 9.03 -20.75 1.77
CA SER A 312 7.62 -20.43 2.05
C SER A 312 7.11 -21.03 3.36
N ASP A 313 7.70 -22.11 3.86
CA ASP A 313 7.21 -22.88 5.03
C ASP A 313 7.07 -22.03 6.30
N THR A 314 7.89 -20.98 6.45
CA THR A 314 7.85 -20.06 7.60
C THR A 314 6.83 -18.94 7.44
N SER A 315 6.16 -18.83 6.30
CA SER A 315 5.20 -17.77 6.02
C SER A 315 3.85 -18.07 6.66
N ASP A 316 3.41 -17.18 7.56
CA ASP A 316 2.07 -17.23 8.15
C ASP A 316 0.96 -17.19 7.09
N PHE A 317 1.24 -16.59 5.92
CA PHE A 317 0.25 -16.36 4.87
C PHE A 317 -0.12 -17.62 4.07
N LEU A 318 0.57 -18.75 4.28
CA LEU A 318 0.19 -20.03 3.68
C LEU A 318 -1.00 -20.69 4.39
N LYS A 319 -1.38 -20.20 5.57
CA LYS A 319 -2.44 -20.79 6.39
C LYS A 319 -3.63 -19.86 6.44
N VAL A 320 -4.82 -20.46 6.45
CA VAL A 320 -6.04 -19.74 6.81
C VAL A 320 -6.01 -19.47 8.31
N GLN A 321 -6.11 -18.19 8.70
CA GLN A 321 -5.91 -17.76 10.09
C GLN A 321 -7.23 -17.68 10.85
N ARG A 322 -7.18 -17.30 12.14
CA ARG A 322 -8.38 -17.06 12.96
C ARG A 322 -9.39 -16.18 12.20
N PHE A 323 -10.67 -16.55 12.28
CA PHE A 323 -11.77 -15.93 11.53
C PHE A 323 -11.69 -16.12 10.01
N GLU A 324 -10.96 -17.14 9.56
CA GLU A 324 -10.62 -17.35 8.16
C GLU A 324 -9.95 -16.13 7.51
N GLY A 325 -9.19 -15.38 8.33
CA GLY A 325 -8.46 -14.20 7.87
C GLY A 325 -7.17 -14.54 7.15
N PHE A 326 -6.64 -13.57 6.40
CA PHE A 326 -5.32 -13.68 5.77
C PHE A 326 -4.15 -13.48 6.72
N ALA A 327 -4.35 -12.77 7.84
CA ALA A 327 -3.30 -12.40 8.79
C ALA A 327 -3.54 -13.05 10.16
N PRO A 328 -2.49 -13.55 10.84
CA PRO A 328 -2.60 -14.10 12.19
C PRO A 328 -2.74 -12.98 13.23
N PRO A 329 -3.20 -13.29 14.46
CA PRO A 329 -3.02 -12.41 15.59
C PRO A 329 -1.53 -12.11 15.84
N ARG A 330 -1.21 -10.84 16.10
CA ARG A 330 0.12 -10.34 16.42
C ARG A 330 0.15 -9.93 17.88
N GLU A 331 0.82 -10.71 18.71
CA GLU A 331 0.98 -10.44 20.14
C GLU A 331 1.89 -9.22 20.38
N ASN A 332 1.74 -8.57 21.53
CA ASN A 332 2.59 -7.45 21.98
C ASN A 332 2.77 -6.33 20.93
N THR A 333 1.71 -6.06 20.16
CA THR A 333 1.70 -4.99 19.16
C THR A 333 1.43 -3.64 19.83
N LEU A 334 2.27 -2.65 19.56
CA LEU A 334 1.99 -1.26 19.95
C LEU A 334 0.81 -0.72 19.14
N THR A 335 -0.25 -0.33 19.84
CA THR A 335 -1.47 0.20 19.25
C THR A 335 -2.04 1.37 20.06
N LYS A 336 -2.72 2.29 19.39
CA LYS A 336 -3.47 3.41 19.98
C LYS A 336 -4.81 3.52 19.27
N TRP A 337 -5.88 3.69 20.03
CA TRP A 337 -7.20 4.02 19.48
C TRP A 337 -7.44 5.52 19.58
N PHE A 338 -8.30 6.03 18.70
CA PHE A 338 -8.69 7.42 18.61
C PHE A 338 -10.21 7.52 18.57
N VAL A 339 -10.75 8.50 19.29
CA VAL A 339 -12.12 8.97 19.13
C VAL A 339 -12.05 10.34 18.45
N ASN A 340 -12.80 10.49 17.36
CA ASN A 340 -12.85 11.65 16.48
C ASN A 340 -11.55 11.91 15.68
N GLY A 341 -11.64 12.87 14.75
CA GLY A 341 -10.57 13.17 13.80
C GLY A 341 -9.41 14.00 14.34
N SER A 342 -9.60 14.80 15.39
CA SER A 342 -8.56 15.74 15.86
C SER A 342 -7.25 15.06 16.28
N GLY A 343 -7.33 14.10 17.22
CA GLY A 343 -6.15 13.36 17.67
C GLY A 343 -5.58 12.42 16.60
N PHE A 344 -6.46 11.79 15.81
CA PHE A 344 -6.07 10.90 14.73
C PHE A 344 -5.27 11.61 13.63
N LEU A 345 -5.79 12.73 13.12
CA LEU A 345 -5.17 13.49 12.03
C LEU A 345 -3.89 14.18 12.50
N ALA A 346 -3.82 14.64 13.76
CA ALA A 346 -2.61 15.23 14.32
C ALA A 346 -1.45 14.23 14.39
N ASP A 347 -1.69 13.05 14.98
CA ASP A 347 -0.67 11.99 15.07
C ASP A 347 -0.29 11.44 13.70
N LEU A 348 -1.25 11.35 12.77
CA LEU A 348 -0.99 10.97 11.39
C LEU A 348 -0.08 11.98 10.68
N ALA A 349 -0.31 13.28 10.89
CA ALA A 349 0.53 14.33 10.31
C ALA A 349 1.99 14.23 10.77
N ASP A 350 2.19 13.98 12.09
CA ASP A 350 3.53 13.75 12.63
C ASP A 350 4.17 12.49 12.06
N ALA A 351 3.41 11.40 11.93
CA ALA A 351 3.91 10.16 11.35
C ALA A 351 4.30 10.33 9.87
N LEU A 352 3.50 11.07 9.08
CA LEU A 352 3.79 11.35 7.67
C LEU A 352 5.09 12.16 7.53
N GLU A 353 5.31 13.14 8.40
CA GLU A 353 6.54 13.95 8.38
C GLU A 353 7.79 13.09 8.64
N GLN A 354 7.65 11.99 9.40
CA GLN A 354 8.74 11.04 9.71
C GLN A 354 9.02 10.00 8.61
N ALA A 355 8.20 9.91 7.56
CA ALA A 355 8.37 8.89 6.52
C ALA A 355 9.73 9.00 5.81
N LYS A 356 10.35 7.86 5.49
CA LYS A 356 11.67 7.85 4.82
C LYS A 356 11.68 7.16 3.47
N GLU A 357 10.75 6.23 3.23
CA GLU A 357 10.82 5.36 2.06
C GLU A 357 9.48 5.31 1.32
N GLU A 358 8.38 5.02 2.03
CA GLU A 358 7.09 4.74 1.41
C GLU A 358 5.91 5.28 2.24
N ILE A 359 4.93 5.84 1.54
CA ILE A 359 3.62 6.18 2.10
C ILE A 359 2.55 5.53 1.24
N PHE A 360 1.69 4.69 1.84
CA PHE A 360 0.58 4.01 1.19
C PHE A 360 -0.74 4.53 1.74
N ILE A 361 -1.62 5.03 0.88
CA ILE A 361 -2.91 5.60 1.28
C ILE A 361 -4.04 4.92 0.53
N THR A 362 -5.07 4.45 1.25
CA THR A 362 -6.37 4.12 0.67
C THR A 362 -7.44 5.00 1.27
N ASP A 363 -8.34 5.48 0.44
CA ASP A 363 -9.47 6.27 0.89
C ASP A 363 -10.68 6.03 -0.02
N TRP A 364 -11.87 6.10 0.59
CA TRP A 364 -13.12 6.17 -0.19
C TRP A 364 -13.27 7.55 -0.82
N TRP A 365 -12.90 8.58 -0.06
CA TRP A 365 -12.79 9.95 -0.54
C TRP A 365 -11.56 10.62 0.08
N LEU A 366 -10.76 11.32 -0.72
CA LEU A 366 -9.58 12.06 -0.26
C LEU A 366 -9.65 13.50 -0.75
N SER A 367 -9.50 14.46 0.15
CA SER A 367 -9.42 15.90 -0.14
C SER A 367 -7.97 16.36 0.02
N PRO A 368 -7.21 16.62 -1.06
CA PRO A 368 -5.78 16.95 -0.96
C PRO A 368 -5.48 18.16 -0.05
N GLU A 369 -6.39 19.13 -0.03
CA GLU A 369 -6.20 20.41 0.66
C GLU A 369 -6.69 20.39 2.12
N VAL A 370 -7.00 19.21 2.68
CA VAL A 370 -7.41 19.09 4.08
C VAL A 370 -6.26 19.39 5.04
N PHE A 371 -6.54 20.16 6.09
CA PHE A 371 -5.60 20.43 7.19
C PHE A 371 -5.70 19.35 8.25
N LEU A 372 -4.56 18.73 8.57
CA LEU A 372 -4.46 17.66 9.56
C LEU A 372 -4.31 18.19 11.00
N LYS A 373 -3.71 19.36 11.19
CA LYS A 373 -3.60 20.07 12.48
C LYS A 373 -4.24 21.45 12.39
N ARG A 374 -4.88 21.88 13.49
CA ARG A 374 -5.80 23.04 13.51
C ARG A 374 -5.74 23.83 14.82
N PRO A 375 -6.06 25.14 14.81
CA PRO A 375 -6.35 25.98 13.64
C PRO A 375 -5.14 26.09 12.70
N ALA A 376 -5.38 26.25 11.41
CA ALA A 376 -4.30 26.37 10.42
C ALA A 376 -3.74 27.79 10.46
N THR A 377 -2.45 27.93 10.74
CA THR A 377 -1.71 29.21 10.72
C THR A 377 -0.90 29.40 9.43
N ASP A 378 -0.61 28.29 8.74
CA ASP A 378 0.10 28.21 7.47
C ASP A 378 -0.33 26.94 6.72
N ASN A 379 0.32 26.66 5.59
CA ASN A 379 0.07 25.46 4.78
C ASN A 379 0.90 24.23 5.20
N PHE A 380 1.69 24.30 6.27
CA PHE A 380 2.66 23.25 6.63
C PHE A 380 1.98 21.91 6.92
N TRP A 381 0.85 21.94 7.62
CA TRP A 381 0.08 20.75 8.01
C TRP A 381 -1.05 20.37 7.04
N ARG A 382 -1.04 20.94 5.83
CA ARG A 382 -1.95 20.54 4.74
C ARG A 382 -1.47 19.23 4.12
N LEU A 383 -2.39 18.30 3.86
CA LEU A 383 -2.06 16.94 3.42
C LEU A 383 -1.20 16.92 2.15
N ASP A 384 -1.63 17.62 1.09
CA ASP A 384 -0.91 17.73 -0.17
C ASP A 384 0.51 18.31 -0.02
N GLU A 385 0.70 19.31 0.83
CA GLU A 385 2.02 19.91 1.11
C GLU A 385 2.93 18.96 1.87
N ILE A 386 2.42 18.22 2.86
CA ILE A 386 3.20 17.17 3.54
C ILE A 386 3.65 16.13 2.51
N LEU A 387 2.72 15.60 1.70
CA LEU A 387 3.03 14.58 0.70
C LEU A 387 4.02 15.08 -0.35
N LYS A 388 3.91 16.35 -0.77
CA LYS A 388 4.86 16.98 -1.68
C LYS A 388 6.25 17.07 -1.07
N ARG A 389 6.40 17.60 0.16
CA ARG A 389 7.70 17.68 0.85
C ARG A 389 8.35 16.30 0.99
N LYS A 390 7.58 15.29 1.40
CA LYS A 390 8.09 13.92 1.51
C LYS A 390 8.48 13.34 0.14
N ALA A 391 7.69 13.62 -0.89
CA ALA A 391 7.99 13.19 -2.25
C ALA A 391 9.27 13.83 -2.81
N GLU A 392 9.51 15.12 -2.52
CA GLU A 392 10.75 15.84 -2.84
C GLU A 392 11.97 15.27 -2.10
N GLN A 393 11.77 14.77 -0.87
CA GLN A 393 12.80 14.04 -0.09
C GLN A 393 13.02 12.60 -0.58
N GLY A 394 12.39 12.17 -1.68
CA GLY A 394 12.57 10.84 -2.28
C GLY A 394 11.58 9.77 -1.83
N VAL A 395 10.68 10.07 -0.88
CA VAL A 395 9.65 9.13 -0.40
C VAL A 395 8.68 8.79 -1.53
N LYS A 396 8.39 7.51 -1.72
CA LYS A 396 7.43 7.05 -2.73
C LYS A 396 6.02 7.03 -2.14
N VAL A 397 5.14 7.87 -2.68
CA VAL A 397 3.75 8.01 -2.23
C VAL A 397 2.83 7.28 -3.20
N CYS A 398 2.17 6.23 -2.74
CA CYS A 398 1.23 5.44 -3.53
C CYS A 398 -0.18 5.56 -2.95
N VAL A 399 -1.14 6.01 -3.76
CA VAL A 399 -2.53 6.24 -3.32
C VAL A 399 -3.50 5.38 -4.15
N LEU A 400 -4.39 4.67 -3.48
CA LEU A 400 -5.52 3.96 -4.07
C LEU A 400 -6.84 4.64 -3.69
N LEU A 401 -7.49 5.27 -4.65
CA LEU A 401 -8.79 5.91 -4.45
C LEU A 401 -9.91 5.05 -5.02
N TYR A 402 -11.06 5.08 -4.35
CA TYR A 402 -12.30 4.66 -4.96
C TYR A 402 -12.58 5.53 -6.20
N LYS A 403 -12.90 4.88 -7.32
CA LYS A 403 -13.48 5.54 -8.49
C LYS A 403 -14.99 5.43 -8.36
N GLU A 404 -15.63 6.56 -8.19
CA GLU A 404 -17.06 6.75 -8.08
C GLU A 404 -17.77 6.68 -9.43
N VAL A 405 -19.08 6.44 -9.37
CA VAL A 405 -20.00 6.74 -10.46
C VAL A 405 -20.29 8.24 -10.39
N GLU A 406 -19.62 9.01 -11.26
CA GLU A 406 -19.59 10.50 -11.23
C GLU A 406 -20.99 11.15 -11.21
N MET A 407 -21.99 10.50 -11.81
CA MET A 407 -23.38 11.01 -11.82
C MET A 407 -24.14 10.78 -10.50
N ALA A 408 -23.62 9.92 -9.61
CA ALA A 408 -24.28 9.50 -8.38
C ALA A 408 -23.57 9.96 -7.10
N LEU A 409 -22.29 10.33 -7.17
CA LEU A 409 -21.49 10.72 -6.01
C LEU A 409 -20.58 11.90 -6.34
N GLY A 410 -20.60 12.93 -5.49
CA GLY A 410 -19.87 14.19 -5.67
C GLY A 410 -18.41 14.22 -5.17
N ILE A 411 -17.79 13.06 -4.89
CA ILE A 411 -16.45 13.01 -4.24
C ILE A 411 -15.29 13.46 -5.14
N ASN A 412 -15.49 13.46 -6.47
CA ASN A 412 -14.55 13.90 -7.49
C ASN A 412 -13.12 13.31 -7.35
N SER A 413 -13.00 11.98 -7.40
CA SER A 413 -11.69 11.32 -7.24
C SER A 413 -10.70 11.67 -8.36
N GLU A 414 -11.18 12.14 -9.52
CA GLU A 414 -10.31 12.63 -10.60
C GLU A 414 -9.62 13.94 -10.23
N HIS A 415 -10.32 14.86 -9.54
CA HIS A 415 -9.70 16.05 -8.99
C HIS A 415 -8.56 15.66 -8.03
N SER A 416 -8.82 14.81 -7.03
CA SER A 416 -7.81 14.39 -6.06
C SER A 416 -6.61 13.71 -6.72
N LYS A 417 -6.87 12.84 -7.71
CA LYS A 417 -5.81 12.21 -8.52
C LYS A 417 -4.96 13.26 -9.23
N ARG A 418 -5.59 14.21 -9.93
CA ARG A 418 -4.90 15.21 -10.73
C ARG A 418 -4.11 16.17 -9.85
N THR A 419 -4.68 16.67 -8.76
CA THR A 419 -4.00 17.55 -7.80
C THR A 419 -2.74 16.88 -7.27
N LEU A 420 -2.87 15.68 -6.68
CA LEU A 420 -1.73 14.96 -6.09
C LEU A 420 -0.66 14.58 -7.12
N MET A 421 -1.05 14.07 -8.29
CA MET A 421 -0.07 13.67 -9.32
C MET A 421 0.62 14.87 -9.99
N ASN A 422 0.03 16.07 -9.93
CA ASN A 422 0.65 17.28 -10.45
C ASN A 422 1.68 17.89 -9.50
N MET A 423 1.71 17.46 -8.23
CA MET A 423 2.66 17.96 -7.22
C MET A 423 4.07 17.41 -7.43
N HIS A 424 4.23 16.09 -7.62
CA HIS A 424 5.55 15.46 -7.75
C HIS A 424 5.49 14.06 -8.42
N PRO A 425 6.49 13.63 -9.24
CA PRO A 425 6.51 12.31 -9.89
C PRO A 425 6.58 11.11 -8.91
N ASN A 426 7.08 11.31 -7.70
CA ASN A 426 7.06 10.28 -6.66
C ASN A 426 5.65 10.02 -6.09
N ILE A 427 4.65 10.84 -6.44
CA ILE A 427 3.25 10.66 -6.03
C ILE A 427 2.47 9.97 -7.15
N LYS A 428 2.00 8.75 -6.88
CA LYS A 428 1.36 7.87 -7.86
C LYS A 428 -0.03 7.49 -7.35
N VAL A 429 -1.06 7.88 -8.10
CA VAL A 429 -2.45 7.65 -7.70
C VAL A 429 -3.17 6.74 -8.69
N MET A 430 -3.75 5.64 -8.22
CA MET A 430 -4.68 4.82 -9.00
C MET A 430 -6.11 4.94 -8.47
N ARG A 431 -7.06 4.95 -9.40
CA ARG A 431 -8.50 4.87 -9.13
C ARG A 431 -9.08 3.53 -9.61
N HIS A 432 -9.89 2.88 -8.78
CA HIS A 432 -10.53 1.59 -9.04
C HIS A 432 -11.89 1.52 -8.30
N PRO A 433 -12.95 0.83 -8.79
CA PRO A 433 -13.07 0.01 -10.00
C PRO A 433 -13.07 0.79 -11.32
N ASP A 434 -13.08 0.10 -12.47
CA ASP A 434 -13.62 0.69 -13.71
C ASP A 434 -14.99 0.04 -13.96
N HIS A 435 -16.06 0.77 -13.69
CA HIS A 435 -17.43 0.23 -13.64
C HIS A 435 -17.85 -0.48 -14.94
N VAL A 436 -17.53 0.10 -16.10
CA VAL A 436 -17.85 -0.49 -17.42
C VAL A 436 -17.16 -1.84 -17.64
N SER A 437 -15.87 -1.95 -17.29
CA SER A 437 -15.09 -3.17 -17.52
C SER A 437 -15.25 -4.24 -16.44
N SER A 438 -15.65 -3.84 -15.23
CA SER A 438 -15.75 -4.73 -14.06
C SER A 438 -17.18 -5.15 -13.75
N VAL A 439 -18.19 -4.48 -14.33
CA VAL A 439 -19.62 -4.65 -14.01
C VAL A 439 -19.90 -4.46 -12.51
N VAL A 440 -19.02 -3.72 -11.82
CA VAL A 440 -19.16 -3.35 -10.41
C VAL A 440 -19.72 -1.95 -10.34
N PHE A 441 -21.04 -1.81 -10.18
CA PHE A 441 -21.71 -0.51 -10.10
C PHE A 441 -22.17 -0.15 -8.68
N LEU A 442 -22.35 -1.15 -7.80
CA LEU A 442 -22.98 -0.97 -6.48
C LEU A 442 -22.00 -1.09 -5.31
N TRP A 443 -20.78 -1.56 -5.55
CA TRP A 443 -19.76 -1.76 -4.51
C TRP A 443 -18.66 -0.70 -4.61
N ALA A 444 -18.04 -0.39 -3.47
CA ALA A 444 -16.96 0.58 -3.36
C ALA A 444 -15.75 -0.02 -2.64
N HIS A 445 -14.59 0.60 -2.84
CA HIS A 445 -13.48 0.46 -1.88
C HIS A 445 -13.75 1.44 -0.76
N HIS A 446 -13.92 0.92 0.45
CA HIS A 446 -14.42 1.71 1.57
C HIS A 446 -13.41 1.80 2.72
N GLU A 447 -12.30 1.05 2.63
CA GLU A 447 -11.25 1.03 3.64
C GLU A 447 -10.44 2.34 3.64
N LYS A 448 -10.24 2.89 4.82
CA LYS A 448 -9.37 4.04 5.06
C LYS A 448 -8.13 3.57 5.77
N MET A 449 -6.98 3.70 5.12
CA MET A 449 -5.71 3.35 5.73
C MET A 449 -4.56 4.22 5.24
N VAL A 450 -3.62 4.48 6.15
CA VAL A 450 -2.32 5.07 5.81
C VAL A 450 -1.23 4.20 6.40
N ALA A 451 -0.37 3.61 5.59
CA ALA A 451 0.81 2.88 6.05
C ALA A 451 2.09 3.63 5.68
N ILE A 452 2.96 3.84 6.65
CA ILE A 452 4.22 4.60 6.54
C ILE A 452 5.37 3.65 6.76
N ASP A 453 6.27 3.58 5.78
CA ASP A 453 7.47 2.71 5.70
C ASP A 453 7.20 1.22 5.98
N GLN A 454 5.94 0.80 5.88
CA GLN A 454 5.40 -0.50 6.28
C GLN A 454 5.65 -0.85 7.77
N THR A 455 5.92 0.15 8.62
CA THR A 455 6.20 -0.04 10.06
C THR A 455 5.12 0.55 10.97
N VAL A 456 4.42 1.59 10.50
CA VAL A 456 3.29 2.21 11.20
C VAL A 456 2.10 2.25 10.25
N ALA A 457 0.91 1.88 10.73
CA ALA A 457 -0.30 1.96 9.94
C ALA A 457 -1.46 2.54 10.75
N PHE A 458 -2.21 3.45 10.13
CA PHE A 458 -3.46 4.02 10.63
C PHE A 458 -4.62 3.37 9.88
N VAL A 459 -5.65 2.92 10.59
CA VAL A 459 -6.84 2.25 10.05
C VAL A 459 -8.09 2.67 10.82
N GLY A 460 -9.24 2.85 10.16
CA GLY A 460 -10.47 3.21 10.86
C GLY A 460 -11.58 3.71 9.92
N GLY A 461 -12.52 4.48 10.48
CA GLY A 461 -13.62 5.11 9.72
C GLY A 461 -13.28 6.49 9.13
N ILE A 462 -12.20 7.12 9.58
CA ILE A 462 -11.83 8.49 9.16
C ILE A 462 -11.16 8.49 7.79
N ASP A 463 -11.84 9.03 6.78
CA ASP A 463 -11.24 9.40 5.50
C ASP A 463 -10.35 10.65 5.65
N LEU A 464 -9.31 10.77 4.82
CA LEU A 464 -8.53 12.01 4.67
C LEU A 464 -9.27 13.06 3.84
N ALA A 465 -10.45 13.47 4.30
CA ALA A 465 -11.39 14.29 3.55
C ALA A 465 -12.03 15.40 4.39
N PHE A 466 -12.66 16.35 3.71
CA PHE A 466 -13.42 17.42 4.34
C PHE A 466 -14.52 16.91 5.29
N GLY A 467 -14.74 17.64 6.38
CA GLY A 467 -15.77 17.41 7.38
C GLY A 467 -15.46 16.32 8.41
N ARG A 468 -14.33 15.60 8.30
CA ARG A 468 -13.99 14.47 9.20
C ARG A 468 -13.28 14.88 10.48
N TRP A 469 -12.59 16.00 10.47
CA TRP A 469 -11.93 16.51 11.66
C TRP A 469 -12.97 17.05 12.63
N ASP A 470 -12.90 16.57 13.86
CA ASP A 470 -13.68 17.06 14.98
C ASP A 470 -12.95 16.72 16.29
N ASP A 471 -13.28 17.45 17.35
CA ASP A 471 -12.82 17.17 18.70
C ASP A 471 -13.98 16.69 19.58
N ASN A 472 -13.75 16.55 20.88
CA ASN A 472 -14.79 16.11 21.81
C ASN A 472 -15.83 17.19 22.12
N GLN A 473 -15.67 18.41 21.60
CA GLN A 473 -16.60 19.51 21.82
C GLN A 473 -17.72 19.54 20.77
N TYR A 474 -17.53 18.88 19.62
CA TYR A 474 -18.55 18.73 18.58
C TYR A 474 -19.21 20.07 18.20
N ARG A 475 -18.38 21.09 17.96
CA ARG A 475 -18.85 22.46 17.77
C ARG A 475 -19.77 22.57 16.55
N LEU A 476 -20.85 23.31 16.71
CA LEU A 476 -21.85 23.56 15.66
C LEU A 476 -21.56 24.81 14.84
N THR A 477 -20.75 25.73 15.35
CA THR A 477 -20.44 27.02 14.73
C THR A 477 -18.93 27.26 14.68
N ASP A 478 -18.48 28.00 13.66
CA ASP A 478 -17.08 28.34 13.44
C ASP A 478 -16.98 29.68 12.69
N LEU A 479 -17.34 30.76 13.39
CA LEU A 479 -17.39 32.12 12.85
C LEU A 479 -16.04 32.87 12.94
N GLY A 480 -15.07 32.32 13.68
CA GLY A 480 -13.82 32.98 14.03
C GLY A 480 -13.99 34.05 15.12
N LEU A 481 -12.87 34.49 15.73
CA LEU A 481 -12.83 35.64 16.62
C LEU A 481 -12.72 36.92 15.77
N ARG A 482 -13.71 37.83 15.87
CA ARG A 482 -13.54 39.22 15.42
C ARG A 482 -12.79 39.97 16.51
N GLU A 483 -11.50 40.19 16.36
CA GLU A 483 -10.81 41.18 17.20
C GLU A 483 -11.32 42.59 16.83
N LYS A 484 -12.24 43.12 17.63
CA LYS A 484 -12.46 44.57 17.68
C LYS A 484 -11.28 45.18 18.43
N VAL A 485 -10.25 45.59 17.72
CA VAL A 485 -9.24 46.50 18.28
C VAL A 485 -9.88 47.88 18.42
N ASN A 486 -10.55 48.11 19.55
CA ASN A 486 -10.81 49.47 20.01
C ASN A 486 -9.52 49.93 20.72
N SER A 487 -8.57 50.48 19.97
CA SER A 487 -7.49 51.27 20.55
C SER A 487 -8.10 52.58 21.06
N VAL A 488 -8.44 52.62 22.34
CA VAL A 488 -8.56 53.87 23.09
C VAL A 488 -7.14 54.32 23.37
N THR A 489 -6.60 55.19 22.53
CA THR A 489 -5.48 56.04 22.91
C THR A 489 -6.05 57.39 23.34
N GLU A 490 -5.90 57.66 24.63
CA GLU A 490 -6.00 58.98 25.21
C GLU A 490 -5.04 59.93 24.47
N ASP A 491 -5.53 61.08 24.03
CA ASP A 491 -4.71 62.26 23.77
C ASP A 491 -5.49 63.48 24.26
N GLY A 492 -4.91 64.21 25.22
CA GLY A 492 -5.42 65.49 25.71
C GLY A 492 -5.15 66.63 24.72
N PRO A 493 -5.68 67.85 24.96
CA PRO A 493 -5.21 69.02 24.24
C PRO A 493 -4.74 70.15 25.15
N ASP A 494 -3.51 70.60 24.91
CA ASP A 494 -3.11 72.00 25.03
C ASP A 494 -3.46 72.73 23.72
N GLY A 495 -3.89 73.99 23.82
CA GLY A 495 -3.71 74.96 22.74
C GLY A 495 -4.97 75.51 22.06
N ASP A 496 -5.46 76.61 22.61
CA ASP A 496 -6.48 77.54 22.12
C ASP A 496 -6.04 78.30 20.83
N THR A 497 -6.95 78.44 19.86
CA THR A 497 -7.35 79.70 19.17
C THR A 497 -8.28 79.41 17.99
N GLY A 498 -9.46 80.03 17.99
CA GLY A 498 -10.55 79.75 17.05
C GLY A 498 -10.58 80.60 15.77
N ASP A 499 -11.47 80.22 14.85
CA ASP A 499 -12.45 81.10 14.19
C ASP A 499 -13.50 80.25 13.44
N ASN A 500 -14.65 80.87 13.22
CA ASN A 500 -15.95 80.38 12.76
C ASN A 500 -16.02 79.86 11.31
N GLY A 501 -16.98 78.96 11.03
CA GLY A 501 -17.45 78.75 9.65
C GLY A 501 -18.28 77.49 9.37
N VAL A 502 -19.61 77.65 9.45
CA VAL A 502 -20.70 77.14 8.59
C VAL A 502 -20.55 75.78 7.85
N ALA A 503 -21.61 74.98 8.00
CA ALA A 503 -21.93 73.71 7.36
C ALA A 503 -21.73 73.64 5.83
N ASP A 504 -21.22 72.51 5.34
CA ASP A 504 -21.71 71.89 4.10
C ASP A 504 -21.42 70.37 4.06
N GLY A 505 -22.30 69.63 3.41
CA GLY A 505 -22.42 68.16 3.49
C GLY A 505 -21.26 67.35 2.88
N LEU A 506 -20.91 66.24 3.52
CA LEU A 506 -20.03 65.21 2.97
C LEU A 506 -20.80 63.89 2.73
N LYS A 507 -20.71 63.45 1.48
CA LYS A 507 -21.19 62.18 0.93
C LYS A 507 -20.63 60.98 1.71
N PRO A 508 -21.33 59.83 1.77
CA PRO A 508 -20.74 58.60 2.29
C PRO A 508 -19.60 58.18 1.36
N SER A 509 -18.38 58.15 1.88
CA SER A 509 -17.25 57.46 1.26
C SER A 509 -17.57 55.97 1.16
N GLN A 510 -17.36 55.41 -0.02
CA GLN A 510 -17.52 53.99 -0.33
C GLN A 510 -16.72 53.12 0.66
N PRO A 511 -17.20 51.90 0.99
CA PRO A 511 -16.43 50.98 1.81
C PRO A 511 -15.16 50.59 1.05
N VAL A 512 -14.02 50.81 1.70
CA VAL A 512 -12.72 50.34 1.22
C VAL A 512 -12.75 48.82 1.30
N ASP A 513 -12.80 48.17 0.12
CA ASP A 513 -12.56 46.74 -0.03
C ASP A 513 -11.11 46.45 0.39
N CYS A 514 -10.91 46.09 1.66
CA CYS A 514 -9.71 45.39 2.08
C CYS A 514 -9.80 43.99 1.46
N LYS A 515 -9.19 43.81 0.29
CA LYS A 515 -8.90 42.50 -0.27
C LYS A 515 -7.91 41.80 0.65
N GLU A 516 -8.40 41.10 1.66
CA GLU A 516 -7.63 40.08 2.38
C GLU A 516 -7.07 39.11 1.33
N ASN A 517 -5.75 38.92 1.34
CA ASN A 517 -5.11 37.97 0.45
C ASN A 517 -5.54 36.57 0.93
N PRO A 518 -6.29 35.78 0.12
CA PRO A 518 -6.93 34.55 0.59
C PRO A 518 -5.95 33.44 1.03
N ASP A 519 -4.65 33.63 0.79
CA ASP A 519 -3.57 32.71 1.14
C ASP A 519 -2.86 33.05 2.47
N ASP A 520 -3.15 34.18 3.11
CA ASP A 520 -2.53 34.55 4.38
C ASP A 520 -3.33 34.02 5.59
N LEU A 521 -2.83 32.95 6.19
CA LEU A 521 -3.44 32.27 7.34
C LEU A 521 -2.87 32.73 8.70
N THR A 522 -1.97 33.71 8.74
CA THR A 522 -1.22 34.08 9.97
C THR A 522 -2.09 34.59 11.13
N GLY A 523 -3.35 34.95 10.89
CA GLY A 523 -4.34 35.31 11.93
C GLY A 523 -5.59 34.42 11.97
N ASN A 524 -5.59 33.27 11.28
CA ASN A 524 -6.78 32.44 11.16
C ASN A 524 -7.15 31.78 12.51
N THR A 525 -8.40 32.00 12.93
CA THR A 525 -8.98 31.40 14.14
C THR A 525 -10.03 30.33 13.85
N LYS A 526 -10.41 30.14 12.57
CA LYS A 526 -11.39 29.15 12.14
C LYS A 526 -10.78 27.75 12.12
N LEU A 527 -11.56 26.78 12.57
CA LEU A 527 -11.16 25.36 12.59
C LEU A 527 -11.52 24.60 11.33
N TRP A 528 -12.57 24.99 10.61
CA TRP A 528 -12.99 24.33 9.38
C TRP A 528 -12.97 25.35 8.26
N LEU A 529 -11.98 25.32 7.37
CA LEU A 529 -11.84 26.30 6.28
C LEU A 529 -12.61 25.85 5.02
N GLY A 530 -13.34 26.78 4.40
CA GLY A 530 -14.06 26.54 3.15
C GLY A 530 -14.97 25.31 3.19
N LYS A 531 -14.72 24.38 2.26
CA LYS A 531 -15.47 23.13 2.07
C LYS A 531 -15.38 22.17 3.26
N ASP A 532 -14.45 22.40 4.18
CA ASP A 532 -14.34 21.62 5.42
C ASP A 532 -15.43 21.97 6.43
N TYR A 533 -16.04 23.16 6.33
CA TYR A 533 -17.26 23.50 7.06
C TYR A 533 -18.47 22.98 6.29
N SER A 534 -19.06 21.88 6.75
CA SER A 534 -20.10 21.19 5.99
C SER A 534 -21.26 20.68 6.86
N ASN A 535 -22.40 20.49 6.18
CA ASN A 535 -23.57 19.81 6.72
C ASN A 535 -24.20 18.99 5.58
N PHE A 536 -23.83 17.72 5.48
CA PHE A 536 -24.22 16.84 4.36
C PHE A 536 -25.71 16.50 4.31
N ILE A 537 -26.49 16.78 5.36
CA ILE A 537 -27.95 16.68 5.31
C ILE A 537 -28.55 17.87 4.54
N ARG A 538 -27.97 19.06 4.74
CA ARG A 538 -28.46 20.31 4.16
C ARG A 538 -28.03 20.50 2.72
N LYS A 539 -26.77 20.16 2.41
CA LYS A 539 -26.21 20.34 1.07
C LYS A 539 -24.96 19.47 0.91
N ASP A 540 -24.92 18.69 -0.15
CA ASP A 540 -23.74 17.91 -0.52
C ASP A 540 -22.62 18.81 -1.07
N TRP A 541 -21.39 18.30 -1.09
CA TRP A 541 -20.24 19.05 -1.57
C TRP A 541 -20.32 19.31 -3.07
N VAL A 542 -20.11 20.57 -3.46
CA VAL A 542 -19.99 20.98 -4.87
C VAL A 542 -18.68 21.72 -5.11
N GLN A 543 -18.21 21.71 -6.37
CA GLN A 543 -17.03 22.45 -6.82
C GLN A 543 -15.80 22.20 -5.95
N LEU A 544 -15.45 20.92 -5.73
CA LEU A 544 -14.32 20.52 -4.88
C LEU A 544 -12.96 21.08 -5.35
N ASP A 545 -12.88 21.58 -6.59
CA ASP A 545 -11.75 22.34 -7.12
C ASP A 545 -11.55 23.74 -6.50
N ARG A 546 -12.51 24.21 -5.69
CA ARG A 546 -12.42 25.44 -4.90
C ARG A 546 -12.53 25.10 -3.41
N PRO A 547 -11.42 24.68 -2.77
CA PRO A 547 -11.46 24.07 -1.44
C PRO A 547 -11.69 25.08 -0.31
N PHE A 548 -11.26 26.33 -0.48
CA PHE A 548 -11.35 27.37 0.56
C PHE A 548 -12.60 28.26 0.45
N GLU A 549 -13.48 28.00 -0.51
CA GLU A 549 -14.80 28.62 -0.59
C GLU A 549 -15.80 27.84 0.26
N ASP A 550 -16.67 28.54 1.01
CA ASP A 550 -17.68 27.88 1.83
C ASP A 550 -18.77 27.23 0.96
N ASN A 551 -19.21 26.02 1.34
CA ASN A 551 -20.31 25.35 0.64
C ASN A 551 -21.69 25.85 1.09
N ILE A 552 -21.77 26.35 2.33
CA ILE A 552 -22.97 26.77 3.06
C ILE A 552 -22.66 28.03 3.87
N ASP A 553 -23.68 28.88 4.11
CA ASP A 553 -23.54 30.08 4.93
C ASP A 553 -23.37 29.72 6.41
N ARG A 554 -22.18 29.98 6.97
CA ARG A 554 -21.83 29.69 8.37
C ARG A 554 -22.70 30.43 9.38
N THR A 555 -23.28 31.56 9.01
CA THR A 555 -24.13 32.38 9.90
C THR A 555 -25.53 31.83 10.04
N GLN A 556 -25.98 31.02 9.07
CA GLN A 556 -27.33 30.48 9.00
C GLN A 556 -27.38 28.98 9.24
N VAL A 557 -26.36 28.25 8.78
CA VAL A 557 -26.34 26.78 8.80
C VAL A 557 -25.25 26.29 9.74
N PRO A 558 -25.59 25.60 10.84
CA PRO A 558 -24.57 24.96 11.68
C PRO A 558 -23.93 23.81 10.91
N ARG A 559 -22.63 23.62 11.10
CA ARG A 559 -21.97 22.41 10.62
C ARG A 559 -22.51 21.18 11.33
N MET A 560 -22.36 20.03 10.71
CA MET A 560 -22.68 18.75 11.33
C MET A 560 -21.44 18.13 11.97
N PRO A 561 -21.45 17.87 13.29
CA PRO A 561 -20.34 17.21 13.95
C PRO A 561 -20.07 15.81 13.42
N TRP A 562 -18.79 15.41 13.44
CA TRP A 562 -18.33 14.11 12.96
C TRP A 562 -17.73 13.33 14.11
N ARG A 563 -18.33 12.19 14.43
CA ARG A 563 -17.83 11.25 15.42
C ARG A 563 -17.43 9.96 14.73
N ASP A 564 -16.23 9.49 15.05
CA ASP A 564 -15.66 8.32 14.40
C ASP A 564 -14.59 7.65 15.28
N LEU A 565 -14.20 6.44 14.91
CA LEU A 565 -13.21 5.63 15.61
C LEU A 565 -12.11 5.21 14.64
N SER A 566 -10.87 5.25 15.11
CA SER A 566 -9.70 4.83 14.34
C SER A 566 -8.60 4.29 15.25
N ALA A 567 -7.59 3.67 14.67
CA ALA A 567 -6.45 3.14 15.40
C ALA A 567 -5.14 3.28 14.61
N ALA A 568 -4.04 3.43 15.35
CA ALA A 568 -2.68 3.28 14.84
C ALA A 568 -2.09 1.97 15.37
N VAL A 569 -1.42 1.21 14.50
CA VAL A 569 -0.76 -0.07 14.81
C VAL A 569 0.67 -0.06 14.28
N HIS A 570 1.57 -0.78 14.95
CA HIS A 570 3.00 -0.81 14.61
C HIS A 570 3.48 -2.22 14.26
N GLY A 571 4.67 -2.28 13.68
CA GLY A 571 5.44 -3.50 13.45
C GLY A 571 4.71 -4.52 12.59
N ARG A 572 4.59 -5.77 13.08
CA ARG A 572 4.03 -6.88 12.28
C ARG A 572 2.59 -6.62 11.82
N ALA A 573 1.76 -6.02 12.67
CA ALA A 573 0.38 -5.67 12.29
C ALA A 573 0.35 -4.58 11.21
N ALA A 574 1.23 -3.57 11.30
CA ALA A 574 1.37 -2.56 10.25
C ALA A 574 1.81 -3.17 8.90
N ARG A 575 2.68 -4.18 8.93
CA ARG A 575 3.06 -4.94 7.72
C ARG A 575 1.92 -5.75 7.13
N ASP A 576 1.01 -6.26 7.95
CA ASP A 576 -0.18 -6.95 7.47
C ASP A 576 -1.14 -5.97 6.77
N VAL A 577 -1.28 -4.74 7.29
CA VAL A 577 -2.01 -3.65 6.63
C VAL A 577 -1.33 -3.25 5.31
N ALA A 578 -0.01 -3.03 5.31
CA ALA A 578 0.75 -2.71 4.09
C ALA A 578 0.67 -3.84 3.05
N ARG A 579 0.69 -5.12 3.47
CA ARG A 579 0.51 -6.27 2.59
C ARG A 579 -0.84 -6.23 1.88
N HIS A 580 -1.92 -5.86 2.58
CA HIS A 580 -3.24 -5.68 1.96
C HIS A 580 -3.20 -4.59 0.90
N PHE A 581 -2.57 -3.44 1.18
CA PHE A 581 -2.37 -2.37 0.20
C PHE A 581 -1.61 -2.87 -1.04
N ILE A 582 -0.46 -3.52 -0.84
CA ILE A 582 0.39 -4.05 -1.91
C ILE A 582 -0.35 -5.05 -2.78
N GLN A 583 -1.16 -5.93 -2.18
CA GLN A 583 -2.00 -6.87 -2.92
C GLN A 583 -2.96 -6.11 -3.86
N ARG A 584 -3.67 -5.10 -3.35
CA ARG A 584 -4.63 -4.31 -4.13
C ARG A 584 -3.98 -3.45 -5.19
N TRP A 585 -2.84 -2.84 -4.89
CA TRP A 585 -2.07 -2.05 -5.84
C TRP A 585 -1.62 -2.91 -7.01
N ASN A 586 -0.97 -4.03 -6.72
CA ASN A 586 -0.47 -4.95 -7.73
C ASN A 586 -1.63 -5.57 -8.53
N PHE A 587 -2.75 -5.92 -7.89
CA PHE A 587 -3.97 -6.36 -8.56
C PHE A 587 -4.50 -5.31 -9.53
N THR A 588 -4.68 -4.07 -9.08
CA THR A 588 -5.19 -2.95 -9.88
C THR A 588 -4.29 -2.65 -11.07
N LYS A 589 -2.96 -2.70 -10.87
CA LYS A 589 -1.95 -2.57 -11.92
C LYS A 589 -2.12 -3.63 -13.03
N ILE A 590 -2.39 -4.88 -12.64
CA ILE A 590 -2.56 -6.00 -13.59
C ILE A 590 -3.91 -5.89 -14.32
N PHE A 591 -4.96 -5.52 -13.59
CA PHE A 591 -6.32 -5.48 -14.10
C PHE A 591 -6.53 -4.35 -15.13
N LYS A 592 -6.01 -3.16 -14.86
CA LYS A 592 -6.26 -1.98 -15.70
C LYS A 592 -5.10 -1.69 -16.65
N ASN A 593 -5.36 -1.79 -17.96
CA ASN A 593 -4.34 -1.56 -18.99
C ASN A 593 -3.61 -0.22 -18.85
N LYS A 594 -4.31 0.86 -18.47
CA LYS A 594 -3.71 2.20 -18.28
C LYS A 594 -2.62 2.26 -17.20
N TYR A 595 -2.59 1.30 -16.27
CA TYR A 595 -1.61 1.23 -15.20
C TYR A 595 -0.50 0.21 -15.46
N LYS A 596 -0.53 -0.50 -16.60
CA LYS A 596 0.50 -1.50 -16.95
C LYS A 596 1.83 -0.88 -17.38
N ASP A 597 1.87 0.43 -17.62
CA ASP A 597 3.08 1.16 -17.95
C ASP A 597 4.13 1.12 -16.82
N GLU A 598 5.31 1.66 -17.10
CA GLU A 598 6.45 1.68 -16.18
C GLU A 598 6.28 2.69 -15.05
N PHE A 599 5.46 3.71 -15.26
CA PHE A 599 5.27 4.78 -14.30
C PHE A 599 4.71 4.25 -12.97
N TYR A 600 3.80 3.27 -12.99
CA TYR A 600 3.34 2.63 -11.76
C TYR A 600 4.22 1.41 -11.41
N PRO A 601 5.01 1.40 -10.33
CA PRO A 601 5.84 0.25 -9.98
C PRO A 601 5.00 -0.91 -9.45
N TYR A 602 5.58 -2.11 -9.45
CA TYR A 602 5.09 -3.17 -8.58
C TYR A 602 5.63 -2.94 -7.16
N LEU A 603 4.77 -3.08 -6.16
CA LEU A 603 5.18 -2.92 -4.76
C LEU A 603 5.56 -4.27 -4.15
N LEU A 604 6.53 -4.25 -3.24
CA LEU A 604 7.05 -5.42 -2.53
C LEU A 604 6.76 -5.30 -1.02
N PRO A 605 6.32 -6.38 -0.35
CA PRO A 605 6.21 -6.36 1.10
C PRO A 605 7.60 -6.47 1.73
N LYS A 606 7.85 -5.69 2.79
CA LYS A 606 9.00 -5.90 3.66
C LYS A 606 8.81 -7.17 4.50
N SER A 607 9.89 -7.89 4.76
CA SER A 607 9.89 -9.19 5.46
C SER A 607 9.63 -9.05 6.95
N HIS A 608 8.64 -9.77 7.50
CA HIS A 608 8.28 -9.70 8.93
C HIS A 608 9.43 -9.93 9.93
N CYS A 609 10.60 -10.42 9.50
CA CYS A 609 11.79 -10.51 10.36
C CYS A 609 12.38 -9.14 10.78
N THR A 610 12.15 -8.07 10.02
CA THR A 610 12.59 -6.70 10.39
C THR A 610 11.47 -5.85 11.00
N ALA A 611 10.29 -6.42 11.23
CA ALA A 611 9.11 -5.68 11.65
C ALA A 611 9.22 -5.04 13.04
N ASP A 612 10.09 -5.58 13.89
CA ASP A 612 10.24 -5.12 15.27
C ASP A 612 11.20 -3.89 15.37
N SER A 613 11.89 -3.55 14.27
CA SER A 613 12.73 -2.35 14.17
C SER A 613 11.88 -1.13 13.78
N LEU A 614 11.45 -0.36 14.78
CA LEU A 614 10.61 0.82 14.60
C LEU A 614 11.45 2.11 14.59
N SER A 615 11.39 2.87 13.48
CA SER A 615 12.04 4.17 13.34
C SER A 615 11.29 5.29 14.09
N PHE A 616 9.98 5.14 14.24
CA PHE A 616 9.09 6.08 14.90
C PHE A 616 7.96 5.30 15.60
N THR A 617 7.47 5.84 16.71
CA THR A 617 6.33 5.31 17.44
C THR A 617 5.33 6.43 17.73
N VAL A 618 4.04 6.14 17.50
CA VAL A 618 2.97 7.08 17.82
C VAL A 618 2.88 7.28 19.35
N PRO A 619 2.82 8.52 19.85
CA PRO A 619 2.81 8.79 21.27
C PRO A 619 1.53 8.25 21.94
N GLY A 620 1.69 7.63 23.11
CA GLY A 620 0.58 7.09 23.89
C GLY A 620 0.13 5.67 23.50
N CYS A 621 0.85 4.98 22.63
CA CYS A 621 0.59 3.57 22.32
C CYS A 621 0.70 2.65 23.55
N LYS A 622 -0.08 1.57 23.51
CA LYS A 622 -0.09 0.47 24.48
C LYS A 622 0.09 -0.86 23.77
N ASN A 623 0.61 -1.86 24.48
CA ASN A 623 0.74 -3.21 23.94
C ASN A 623 -0.61 -3.93 23.98
N ALA A 624 -0.99 -4.54 22.87
CA ALA A 624 -2.14 -5.42 22.77
C ALA A 624 -1.90 -6.52 21.72
N THR A 625 -2.71 -7.58 21.75
CA THR A 625 -2.76 -8.55 20.66
C THR A 625 -3.68 -8.01 19.56
N VAL A 626 -3.13 -7.77 18.37
CA VAL A 626 -3.83 -7.14 17.25
C VAL A 626 -3.91 -8.12 16.09
N GLN A 627 -5.09 -8.29 15.48
CA GLN A 627 -5.25 -9.06 14.24
C GLN A 627 -5.87 -8.17 13.17
N VAL A 628 -5.24 -8.08 12.00
CA VAL A 628 -5.79 -7.37 10.84
C VAL A 628 -6.84 -8.25 10.17
N LEU A 629 -8.01 -7.66 9.91
CA LEU A 629 -9.16 -8.32 9.27
C LEU A 629 -9.59 -7.50 8.06
N ARG A 630 -10.34 -8.11 7.14
CA ARG A 630 -10.86 -7.42 5.96
C ARG A 630 -12.14 -8.06 5.41
N SER A 631 -12.81 -7.29 4.57
CA SER A 631 -13.81 -7.78 3.63
C SER A 631 -13.26 -7.56 2.22
N ALA A 632 -13.05 -8.62 1.46
CA ALA A 632 -12.46 -8.57 0.14
C ALA A 632 -13.16 -9.55 -0.80
N ASP A 633 -13.16 -9.24 -2.10
CA ASP A 633 -13.74 -10.09 -3.13
C ASP A 633 -12.81 -10.17 -4.37
N ARG A 634 -13.10 -11.09 -5.28
CA ARG A 634 -12.37 -11.28 -6.54
C ARG A 634 -12.26 -9.99 -7.35
N TRP A 635 -13.29 -9.15 -7.31
CA TRP A 635 -13.25 -7.86 -8.01
C TRP A 635 -12.31 -6.85 -7.34
N SER A 636 -12.07 -6.95 -6.02
CA SER A 636 -11.30 -5.95 -5.27
C SER A 636 -9.82 -6.32 -5.08
N THR A 637 -9.52 -7.59 -4.77
CA THR A 637 -8.15 -8.07 -4.48
C THR A 637 -7.78 -9.34 -5.27
N GLY A 638 -8.72 -9.91 -6.03
CA GLY A 638 -8.57 -11.23 -6.67
C GLY A 638 -8.85 -12.41 -5.74
N THR A 639 -9.32 -12.18 -4.50
CA THR A 639 -9.57 -13.20 -3.47
C THR A 639 -10.85 -12.87 -2.68
N CYS A 640 -11.58 -13.86 -2.17
CA CYS A 640 -12.73 -13.62 -1.29
C CYS A 640 -12.33 -13.80 0.18
N GLU A 641 -12.76 -12.87 1.04
CA GLU A 641 -12.57 -12.93 2.49
C GLU A 641 -13.65 -12.10 3.20
N ASN A 642 -14.17 -12.60 4.33
CA ASN A 642 -15.17 -11.92 5.17
C ASN A 642 -14.81 -12.03 6.67
N SER A 643 -13.52 -11.92 6.98
CA SER A 643 -12.97 -12.15 8.33
C SER A 643 -13.47 -11.13 9.35
N ILE A 644 -13.83 -9.91 8.91
CA ILE A 644 -14.51 -8.90 9.76
C ILE A 644 -15.84 -9.45 10.30
N LEU A 645 -16.71 -9.96 9.43
CA LEU A 645 -18.03 -10.48 9.82
C LEU A 645 -17.89 -11.64 10.83
N LYS A 646 -16.95 -12.55 10.57
CA LYS A 646 -16.68 -13.71 11.44
C LYS A 646 -16.17 -13.27 12.81
N ALA A 647 -15.28 -12.27 12.86
CA ALA A 647 -14.81 -11.72 14.12
C ALA A 647 -15.92 -11.03 14.91
N TYR A 648 -16.81 -10.28 14.24
CA TYR A 648 -17.99 -9.66 14.87
C TYR A 648 -18.87 -10.71 15.55
N ILE A 649 -19.32 -11.72 14.80
CA ILE A 649 -20.17 -12.80 15.32
C ILE A 649 -19.49 -13.50 16.49
N HIS A 650 -18.23 -13.91 16.33
CA HIS A 650 -17.49 -14.59 17.38
C HIS A 650 -17.35 -13.74 18.66
N THR A 651 -17.07 -12.44 18.52
CA THR A 651 -16.92 -11.52 19.66
C THR A 651 -18.23 -11.36 20.41
N ILE A 652 -19.35 -11.25 19.68
CA ILE A 652 -20.69 -11.14 20.28
C ILE A 652 -21.06 -12.44 21.01
N GLU A 653 -20.88 -13.59 20.38
CA GLU A 653 -21.21 -14.90 20.95
C GLU A 653 -20.39 -15.23 22.20
N ASN A 654 -19.12 -14.81 22.26
CA ASN A 654 -18.21 -15.13 23.37
C ASN A 654 -18.14 -14.02 24.44
N SER A 655 -18.83 -12.90 24.26
CA SER A 655 -18.93 -11.85 25.28
C SER A 655 -19.52 -12.39 26.59
N GLU A 656 -19.12 -11.83 27.74
CA GLU A 656 -19.60 -12.31 29.06
C GLU A 656 -20.53 -11.30 29.76
N HIS A 657 -20.25 -10.00 29.63
CA HIS A 657 -20.90 -8.96 30.42
C HIS A 657 -21.71 -7.95 29.61
N TYR A 658 -21.10 -7.36 28.58
CA TYR A 658 -21.78 -6.41 27.72
C TYR A 658 -21.10 -6.31 26.35
N ILE A 659 -21.81 -5.72 25.40
CA ILE A 659 -21.26 -5.23 24.14
C ILE A 659 -21.65 -3.76 23.94
N TYR A 660 -20.72 -2.98 23.41
CA TYR A 660 -20.92 -1.61 22.97
C TYR A 660 -20.65 -1.54 21.48
N ILE A 661 -21.64 -1.12 20.71
CA ILE A 661 -21.60 -1.01 19.25
C ILE A 661 -21.84 0.44 18.90
N GLU A 662 -20.88 1.05 18.22
CA GLU A 662 -21.01 2.37 17.61
C GLU A 662 -20.76 2.19 16.11
N ASN A 663 -21.78 2.45 15.30
CA ASN A 663 -21.71 2.18 13.86
C ASN A 663 -22.58 3.16 13.07
N GLN A 664 -22.15 3.49 11.85
CA GLN A 664 -22.92 4.36 10.94
C GLN A 664 -24.24 3.72 10.51
N PHE A 665 -24.24 2.39 10.35
CA PHE A 665 -25.41 1.61 9.95
C PHE A 665 -25.65 0.46 10.92
N PHE A 666 -26.92 0.13 11.14
CA PHE A 666 -27.35 -1.07 11.82
C PHE A 666 -28.44 -1.73 10.99
N ILE A 667 -28.00 -2.58 10.05
CA ILE A 667 -28.86 -3.34 9.13
C ILE A 667 -28.42 -4.80 9.22
N SER A 668 -29.19 -5.59 9.97
CA SER A 668 -28.92 -7.02 10.19
C SER A 668 -30.21 -7.84 10.27
N CYS A 669 -30.14 -9.00 10.93
CA CYS A 669 -31.16 -10.06 10.98
C CYS A 669 -31.34 -10.72 9.60
N ALA A 670 -30.65 -11.84 9.39
CA ALA A 670 -30.65 -12.49 8.10
C ALA A 670 -32.05 -13.07 7.79
N ASP A 671 -32.67 -12.62 6.70
CA ASP A 671 -34.00 -13.09 6.25
C ASP A 671 -33.92 -14.14 5.13
N GLY A 672 -32.69 -14.50 4.73
CA GLY A 672 -32.41 -15.44 3.65
C GLY A 672 -32.73 -14.93 2.25
N LYS A 673 -33.15 -13.66 2.10
CA LYS A 673 -33.59 -13.08 0.83
C LYS A 673 -32.89 -11.77 0.50
N LEU A 674 -32.99 -10.78 1.38
CA LEU A 674 -32.49 -9.42 1.18
C LEU A 674 -31.32 -9.09 2.12
N VAL A 675 -31.39 -9.54 3.37
CA VAL A 675 -30.34 -9.33 4.38
C VAL A 675 -29.72 -10.68 4.73
N HIS A 676 -28.39 -10.74 4.71
CA HIS A 676 -27.65 -12.00 4.85
C HIS A 676 -26.68 -12.03 6.03
N ASN A 677 -26.36 -10.89 6.65
CA ASN A 677 -25.40 -10.87 7.75
C ASN A 677 -26.07 -11.28 9.08
N GLY A 678 -25.44 -12.19 9.83
CA GLY A 678 -26.00 -12.76 11.07
C GLY A 678 -25.61 -12.01 12.36
N ILE A 679 -25.28 -10.72 12.29
CA ILE A 679 -24.82 -9.96 13.47
C ILE A 679 -25.97 -9.76 14.47
N GLY A 680 -27.13 -9.32 14.01
CA GLY A 680 -28.35 -9.16 14.81
C GLY A 680 -28.80 -10.48 15.43
N ASP A 681 -28.75 -11.57 14.66
CA ASP A 681 -29.06 -12.92 15.15
C ASP A 681 -28.11 -13.34 16.28
N ALA A 682 -26.80 -13.06 16.14
CA ALA A 682 -25.82 -13.31 17.20
C ALA A 682 -26.11 -12.49 18.47
N ILE A 683 -26.53 -11.23 18.33
CA ILE A 683 -26.90 -10.36 19.46
C ILE A 683 -28.12 -10.94 20.20
N VAL A 684 -29.19 -11.27 19.46
CA VAL A 684 -30.41 -11.87 20.03
C VAL A 684 -30.09 -13.17 20.75
N ASN A 685 -29.36 -14.08 20.10
CA ASN A 685 -28.95 -15.36 20.67
C ASN A 685 -28.13 -15.17 21.95
N ARG A 686 -27.24 -14.17 21.98
CA ARG A 686 -26.42 -13.86 23.15
C ARG A 686 -27.25 -13.31 24.31
N ILE A 687 -28.23 -12.45 24.05
CA ILE A 687 -29.17 -11.94 25.06
C ILE A 687 -30.02 -13.08 25.62
N LEU A 688 -30.59 -13.93 24.75
CA LEU A 688 -31.39 -15.08 25.15
C LEU A 688 -30.57 -16.08 25.99
N ARG A 689 -29.29 -16.28 25.65
CA ARG A 689 -28.36 -17.07 26.49
C ARG A 689 -28.22 -16.48 27.90
N ALA A 690 -27.94 -15.17 28.01
CA ALA A 690 -27.85 -14.51 29.32
C ALA A 690 -29.14 -14.63 30.14
N HIS A 691 -30.30 -14.45 29.49
CA HIS A 691 -31.60 -14.59 30.13
C HIS A 691 -31.83 -16.02 30.64
N ARG A 692 -31.56 -17.05 29.83
CA ARG A 692 -31.65 -18.46 30.26
C ARG A 692 -30.71 -18.78 31.42
N GLU A 693 -29.50 -18.22 31.40
CA GLU A 693 -28.50 -18.37 32.47
C GLU A 693 -28.75 -17.47 33.70
N GLN A 694 -29.80 -16.63 33.68
CA GLN A 694 -30.09 -15.63 34.73
C GLN A 694 -28.89 -14.69 35.03
N LYS A 695 -28.08 -14.37 34.00
CA LYS A 695 -26.93 -13.46 34.11
C LYS A 695 -27.30 -12.06 33.66
N LYS A 696 -26.78 -11.05 34.36
CA LYS A 696 -26.88 -9.65 33.93
C LYS A 696 -26.00 -9.43 32.69
N TYR A 697 -26.63 -9.07 31.58
CA TYR A 697 -25.95 -8.79 30.31
C TYR A 697 -26.55 -7.55 29.64
N ARG A 698 -25.72 -6.70 29.02
CA ARG A 698 -26.16 -5.44 28.41
C ARG A 698 -25.66 -5.27 26.98
N VAL A 699 -26.49 -4.67 26.14
CA VAL A 699 -26.14 -4.32 24.76
C VAL A 699 -26.40 -2.83 24.60
N PHE A 700 -25.37 -2.08 24.19
CA PHE A 700 -25.47 -0.66 23.90
C PHE A 700 -25.25 -0.46 22.40
N VAL A 701 -26.23 0.11 21.71
CA VAL A 701 -26.15 0.40 20.27
C VAL A 701 -26.26 1.90 20.08
N VAL A 702 -25.22 2.48 19.47
CA VAL A 702 -25.13 3.90 19.13
C VAL A 702 -25.07 4.02 17.61
N VAL A 703 -26.09 4.66 17.05
CA VAL A 703 -26.23 4.91 15.61
C VAL A 703 -26.55 6.39 15.38
N PRO A 704 -26.24 6.95 14.20
CA PRO A 704 -26.72 8.27 13.82
C PRO A 704 -28.25 8.36 13.90
N LEU A 705 -28.76 9.52 14.33
CA LEU A 705 -30.22 9.79 14.31
C LEU A 705 -30.81 9.65 12.90
N LEU A 706 -30.04 10.07 11.90
CA LEU A 706 -30.41 10.01 10.50
C LEU A 706 -29.21 9.57 9.66
N PRO A 707 -29.44 8.79 8.59
CA PRO A 707 -28.43 8.51 7.58
C PRO A 707 -27.87 9.79 6.96
N GLY A 708 -26.56 9.80 6.69
CA GLY A 708 -25.86 10.97 6.17
C GLY A 708 -25.99 11.18 4.67
N PHE A 709 -27.18 11.55 4.22
CA PHE A 709 -27.45 11.92 2.83
C PHE A 709 -28.16 13.27 2.76
N GLU A 710 -27.97 13.99 1.66
CA GLU A 710 -28.70 15.24 1.41
C GLU A 710 -30.20 14.97 1.29
N GLY A 711 -31.00 15.77 1.98
CA GLY A 711 -32.46 15.71 1.85
C GLY A 711 -33.20 16.54 2.90
N ASP A 712 -34.36 17.06 2.51
CA ASP A 712 -35.23 17.78 3.42
C ASP A 712 -35.95 16.79 4.35
N ILE A 713 -35.51 16.77 5.61
CA ILE A 713 -36.08 15.92 6.66
C ILE A 713 -37.55 16.30 6.92
N SER A 714 -37.92 17.57 6.78
CA SER A 714 -39.29 18.04 7.04
C SER A 714 -40.29 17.49 6.03
N ALA A 715 -39.83 17.13 4.83
CA ALA A 715 -40.60 16.46 3.79
C ALA A 715 -40.48 14.91 3.83
N GLY A 716 -39.94 14.34 4.91
CA GLY A 716 -39.75 12.90 5.06
C GLY A 716 -38.42 12.35 4.55
N GLY A 717 -37.46 13.22 4.18
CA GLY A 717 -36.13 12.86 3.69
C GLY A 717 -36.10 12.38 2.24
N ALA A 718 -34.90 12.35 1.63
CA ALA A 718 -34.70 11.79 0.31
C ALA A 718 -34.97 10.26 0.30
N VAL A 719 -35.24 9.69 -0.87
CA VAL A 719 -35.52 8.24 -1.04
C VAL A 719 -34.42 7.35 -0.42
N ALA A 720 -33.15 7.78 -0.51
CA ALA A 720 -32.03 7.07 0.11
C ALA A 720 -32.13 7.02 1.64
N ILE A 721 -32.51 8.14 2.28
CA ILE A 721 -32.73 8.22 3.74
C ILE A 721 -33.86 7.26 4.14
N GLN A 722 -34.99 7.31 3.43
CA GLN A 722 -36.14 6.45 3.71
C GLN A 722 -35.81 4.96 3.55
N ALA A 723 -35.06 4.58 2.52
CA ALA A 723 -34.65 3.20 2.28
C ALA A 723 -33.77 2.66 3.42
N ILE A 724 -32.78 3.45 3.86
CA ILE A 724 -31.89 3.05 4.95
C ILE A 724 -32.65 2.97 6.27
N LEU A 725 -33.52 3.95 6.56
CA LEU A 725 -34.37 3.92 7.74
C LEU A 725 -35.31 2.71 7.72
N HIS A 726 -35.91 2.38 6.56
CA HIS A 726 -36.71 1.16 6.41
C HIS A 726 -35.90 -0.07 6.85
N PHE A 727 -34.70 -0.29 6.33
CA PHE A 727 -33.91 -1.46 6.73
C PHE A 727 -33.40 -1.40 8.18
N THR A 728 -33.16 -0.20 8.73
CA THR A 728 -32.75 -0.01 10.12
C THR A 728 -33.89 -0.36 11.09
N TYR A 729 -35.14 -0.04 10.74
CA TYR A 729 -36.32 -0.34 11.57
C TYR A 729 -36.97 -1.70 11.24
N SER A 730 -36.75 -2.25 10.05
CA SER A 730 -37.36 -3.51 9.57
C SER A 730 -36.64 -4.78 10.03
N GLU A 731 -35.70 -4.70 10.98
CA GLU A 731 -35.03 -5.87 11.57
C GLU A 731 -36.06 -6.83 12.20
N ARG A 732 -36.46 -7.83 11.40
CA ARG A 732 -37.39 -8.92 11.72
C ARG A 732 -36.59 -10.22 11.78
N PRO A 733 -36.40 -10.84 12.95
CA PRO A 733 -35.89 -12.20 12.99
C PRO A 733 -36.91 -13.18 12.38
N VAL A 734 -36.39 -14.24 11.75
CA VAL A 734 -37.13 -15.19 10.89
C VAL A 734 -38.14 -16.05 11.67
N ASP A 735 -38.05 -16.15 12.99
CA ASP A 735 -38.86 -17.11 13.78
C ASP A 735 -39.98 -16.47 14.62
N GLY A 736 -40.53 -15.32 14.21
CA GLY A 736 -41.75 -14.77 14.81
C GLY A 736 -41.65 -14.35 16.29
N VAL A 737 -40.45 -14.40 16.86
CA VAL A 737 -40.17 -14.10 18.27
C VAL A 737 -39.22 -12.90 18.34
N HIS A 738 -39.81 -11.75 18.63
CA HIS A 738 -39.22 -10.47 19.06
C HIS A 738 -38.30 -9.70 18.08
N HIS A 739 -38.78 -8.53 17.65
CA HIS A 739 -37.93 -7.46 17.11
C HIS A 739 -36.91 -7.01 18.16
N ILE A 740 -35.66 -6.70 17.75
CA ILE A 740 -34.63 -6.12 18.64
C ILE A 740 -35.10 -4.76 19.22
N LEU A 741 -35.99 -4.05 18.51
CA LEU A 741 -36.31 -2.63 18.76
C LEU A 741 -37.78 -2.30 19.07
N ARG A 742 -38.68 -3.27 19.35
CA ARG A 742 -40.08 -2.91 19.71
C ARG A 742 -40.21 -2.46 21.18
N PRO A 743 -40.84 -1.31 21.48
CA PRO A 743 -41.11 -0.85 22.85
C PRO A 743 -42.12 -1.68 23.65
N GLU A 744 -42.88 -2.57 23.00
CA GLU A 744 -44.12 -3.14 23.57
C GLU A 744 -44.01 -4.58 24.07
N ASN A 745 -42.81 -5.17 24.20
CA ASN A 745 -42.67 -6.49 24.83
C ASN A 745 -41.88 -6.41 26.13
N THR A 746 -42.35 -7.19 27.12
CA THR A 746 -41.94 -7.32 28.53
C THR A 746 -40.50 -7.77 28.81
N PHE A 747 -39.56 -7.50 27.90
CA PHE A 747 -38.12 -7.64 28.13
C PHE A 747 -37.51 -6.25 28.35
N PRO A 748 -36.44 -6.10 29.16
CA PRO A 748 -35.74 -4.82 29.24
C PRO A 748 -35.20 -4.48 27.85
N ALA A 749 -35.81 -3.48 27.22
CA ALA A 749 -35.48 -3.00 25.88
C ALA A 749 -33.97 -2.78 25.73
N VAL A 750 -33.40 -3.16 24.58
CA VAL A 750 -32.03 -2.75 24.22
C VAL A 750 -32.04 -1.23 24.09
N PRO A 751 -31.35 -0.46 24.95
CA PRO A 751 -31.31 0.98 24.81
C PRO A 751 -30.52 1.34 23.55
N VAL A 752 -31.21 1.88 22.55
CA VAL A 752 -30.58 2.55 21.41
C VAL A 752 -30.40 4.02 21.79
N ALA A 753 -29.15 4.47 21.79
CA ALA A 753 -28.82 5.86 22.04
C ALA A 753 -28.36 6.51 20.73
N CYS A 754 -28.68 7.79 20.55
CA CYS A 754 -28.18 8.58 19.44
C CYS A 754 -27.50 9.84 19.98
N HIS A 755 -26.41 10.26 19.36
CA HIS A 755 -25.73 11.50 19.77
C HIS A 755 -26.41 12.74 19.19
N ARG A 756 -26.58 13.76 20.03
CA ARG A 756 -27.10 15.08 19.65
C ARG A 756 -26.28 16.16 20.35
N ALA A 757 -25.77 17.12 19.58
CA ALA A 757 -25.18 18.35 20.11
C ALA A 757 -26.28 19.42 20.27
N HIS A 758 -26.27 20.14 21.39
CA HIS A 758 -27.18 21.26 21.66
C HIS A 758 -26.40 22.57 21.74
N LEU A 759 -26.90 23.63 21.12
CA LEU A 759 -26.47 24.99 21.43
C LEU A 759 -27.05 25.34 22.80
N CYS A 760 -26.18 25.49 23.80
CA CYS A 760 -26.60 26.00 25.10
C CYS A 760 -26.75 27.53 24.98
N SER A 761 -27.98 28.03 24.84
CA SER A 761 -28.24 29.45 25.04
C SER A 761 -28.17 29.74 26.54
N GLN A 762 -27.36 30.70 26.97
CA GLN A 762 -27.23 31.15 28.37
C GLN A 762 -28.49 31.84 28.94
N GLN A 763 -29.70 31.34 28.65
CA GLN A 763 -30.96 31.89 29.15
C GLN A 763 -31.96 30.79 29.53
N ASP A 764 -31.51 29.72 30.19
CA ASP A 764 -32.43 28.80 30.85
C ASP A 764 -32.02 28.64 32.33
N PRO A 765 -32.75 29.24 33.30
CA PRO A 765 -32.39 29.24 34.71
C PRO A 765 -32.76 27.93 35.45
N HIS A 766 -33.07 26.86 34.71
CA HIS A 766 -33.32 25.54 35.29
C HIS A 766 -32.37 24.48 34.71
N CYS A 767 -31.11 24.61 35.10
CA CYS A 767 -30.16 23.51 35.25
C CYS A 767 -29.35 23.71 36.53
#